data_AF-A0A3C1KY57-F1
#
_entry.id   AF-A0A3C1KY57-F1
#
_cell.length_a   1.000
_cell.length_b   1.000
_cell.length_c   1.000
_cell.angle_alpha   90.00
_cell.angle_beta   90.00
_cell.angle_gamma   90.00
#
_symmetry.space_group_name_H-M   'P 1'
#
loop_
_entity.id
_entity.type
_entity.pdbx_description
1 polymer ?
#
loop_
_entity_poly.entity_id
_entity_poly.type
_entity_poly.pdbx_seq_one_letter_code
_entity_poly.pdbx_strand_id
1 'polypeptide(L)'
;MNPNLRRRIIAGEHMRYPVTRPALLIFTLTIAASLTMACGPKHKEGTPKASVAGPTLTRATVGVDNPAVDIIAFVGFECPHSRGAAQILMGLPKAHPKNVRIRIINLPLDTHPQSVELARGFVAARQIGQWKSYWNHIFAQSDVDTAQIDAWAKSVGVNQADFRKRMKSDEVSDEIAADAGLADVLGVAGTPSYLINGALLQGARPAAEWDKIIANQNALIKAKFATLKGTALAEALVKNNSPKRAPLYISHVLQGVVPKPATVPVKVRRASGVVAAKLMPAGGGGKGTIKLGAKPGARPEAPDTVWRVSVRSDDPARGPADAPVTLVAFSDYECKHSKALSSTLKMLSASYGASLRVIHKHNPLPFHKNAMMAAEASEAARTQGKFWQMHEALYASAEPLSRTTINKIAKIIGLDMTTYDNAMTAGGARQRIQRDIEQVASTGARGTPNLFINGKKVIGAKQAGQLKTFIDAALVKAKAKIASGQQAGTLYESLIAEGKLLDSLSPAKQKITTRPNQSRGPSGAVIHIVVFEDFQCPFCARLDPHIVAMEREFPNRVKVSWVDFPLTKIHPQANIAAQAGKEAAAQGKFWAFHDLLMKAQRQGQQQLDSAGLTELGKRAGLNTTKLSKALKSNAWGKAVTEDAAQAQRLGLKGTPSVFINGHAFSPQLGFSANTFRSAIRRLLGAQ
;
A
#
# COMPACT_ATOMS: atom_id res chain seq x y z
N MET A 1 -44.64 32.62 17.80
CA MET A 1 -44.93 31.54 16.82
C MET A 1 -46.43 31.51 16.56
N ASN A 2 -46.88 31.45 15.29
CA ASN A 2 -48.27 31.60 14.88
C ASN A 2 -49.07 30.25 14.97
N PRO A 3 -50.24 30.21 15.64
CA PRO A 3 -51.00 28.97 15.92
C PRO A 3 -51.68 28.28 14.71
N ASN A 4 -51.72 28.89 13.52
CA ASN A 4 -52.37 28.28 12.36
C ASN A 4 -51.58 27.14 11.68
N LEU A 5 -50.32 26.92 12.07
CA LEU A 5 -49.49 25.86 11.49
C LEU A 5 -49.77 24.46 12.09
N ARG A 6 -50.44 24.38 13.25
CA ARG A 6 -50.67 23.11 13.97
C ARG A 6 -51.86 22.30 13.45
N ARG A 7 -52.87 22.93 12.84
CA ARG A 7 -54.09 22.23 12.38
C ARG A 7 -53.97 21.57 11.01
N ARG A 8 -53.00 21.96 10.17
CA ARG A 8 -52.90 21.47 8.78
C ARG A 8 -52.09 20.18 8.60
N ILE A 9 -51.39 19.70 9.63
CA ILE A 9 -50.56 18.48 9.55
C ILE A 9 -51.39 17.21 9.85
N ILE A 10 -52.57 17.32 10.44
CA ILE A 10 -53.34 16.17 10.95
C ILE A 10 -54.26 15.53 9.88
N ALA A 11 -54.49 16.14 8.71
CA ALA A 11 -55.58 15.73 7.79
C ALA A 11 -55.19 14.98 6.50
N GLY A 12 -53.93 14.59 6.28
CA GLY A 12 -53.58 13.48 5.36
C GLY A 12 -54.14 13.44 3.93
N GLU A 13 -54.32 14.56 3.21
CA GLU A 13 -54.74 14.55 1.79
C GLU A 13 -53.59 14.91 0.83
N HIS A 14 -53.33 14.02 -0.14
CA HIS A 14 -52.40 14.22 -1.24
C HIS A 14 -53.15 14.75 -2.48
N MET A 15 -52.79 15.93 -2.99
CA MET A 15 -53.09 16.33 -4.36
C MET A 15 -51.81 16.60 -5.16
N ARG A 16 -51.73 15.94 -6.32
CA ARG A 16 -50.72 16.10 -7.37
C ARG A 16 -51.08 17.32 -8.23
N TYR A 17 -50.08 18.10 -8.67
CA TYR A 17 -49.85 18.51 -10.07
C TYR A 17 -48.54 19.33 -10.18
N PRO A 18 -47.99 19.53 -11.39
CA PRO A 18 -46.55 19.46 -11.65
C PRO A 18 -45.90 20.85 -11.63
N VAL A 19 -44.68 20.94 -12.17
CA VAL A 19 -43.93 22.14 -12.59
C VAL A 19 -42.66 22.43 -11.76
N THR A 20 -41.55 22.08 -12.41
CA THR A 20 -40.22 22.74 -12.45
C THR A 20 -39.76 23.56 -11.24
N ARG A 21 -38.72 23.04 -10.55
CA ARG A 21 -37.73 23.69 -9.65
C ARG A 21 -38.25 24.77 -8.69
N PRO A 22 -38.11 24.56 -7.37
CA PRO A 22 -37.05 25.33 -6.69
C PRO A 22 -36.38 24.62 -5.50
N ALA A 23 -35.08 24.89 -5.35
CA ALA A 23 -34.31 24.69 -4.13
C ALA A 23 -34.37 25.98 -3.30
N LEU A 24 -35.17 26.00 -2.23
CA LEU A 24 -34.98 26.89 -1.09
C LEU A 24 -35.93 26.47 0.05
N LEU A 25 -35.58 25.44 0.82
CA LEU A 25 -36.05 25.32 2.21
C LEU A 25 -35.12 24.38 2.98
N ILE A 26 -34.72 24.83 4.18
CA ILE A 26 -33.90 24.17 5.20
C ILE A 26 -32.37 24.35 5.03
N PHE A 27 -31.93 25.58 5.33
CA PHE A 27 -30.57 25.95 5.73
C PHE A 27 -30.64 26.66 7.09
N THR A 28 -30.79 25.91 8.18
CA THR A 28 -30.65 26.40 9.56
C THR A 28 -30.38 25.22 10.49
N LEU A 29 -29.12 24.76 10.57
CA LEU A 29 -28.54 24.01 11.72
C LEU A 29 -27.08 23.61 11.43
N THR A 30 -26.18 24.59 11.15
CA THR A 30 -24.71 24.46 11.33
C THR A 30 -23.98 25.77 11.03
N ILE A 31 -24.37 26.88 11.67
CA ILE A 31 -23.52 28.07 11.80
C ILE A 31 -23.56 28.50 13.27
N ALA A 32 -22.71 27.87 14.09
CA ALA A 32 -22.44 28.29 15.47
C ALA A 32 -21.09 27.77 16.01
N ALA A 33 -20.08 27.56 15.16
CA ALA A 33 -18.77 27.06 15.60
C ALA A 33 -17.56 27.68 14.88
N SER A 34 -17.64 28.93 14.43
CA SER A 34 -16.47 29.62 13.83
C SER A 34 -16.35 31.12 14.13
N LEU A 35 -17.03 31.66 15.14
CA LEU A 35 -16.73 33.00 15.65
C LEU A 35 -16.80 33.00 17.18
N THR A 36 -15.64 32.79 17.82
CA THR A 36 -15.26 33.41 19.10
C THR A 36 -13.84 32.96 19.46
N MET A 37 -12.83 33.79 19.16
CA MET A 37 -11.68 34.06 20.05
C MET A 37 -11.08 35.42 19.64
N ALA A 38 -11.64 36.49 20.19
CA ALA A 38 -10.92 37.73 20.45
C ALA A 38 -11.30 38.14 21.88
N CYS A 39 -10.28 38.34 22.72
CA CYS A 39 -10.31 38.73 24.14
C CYS A 39 -10.76 37.69 25.19
N GLY A 40 -9.88 37.37 26.15
CA GLY A 40 -10.22 36.72 27.44
C GLY A 40 -10.78 37.73 28.46
N PRO A 41 -11.31 37.32 29.64
CA PRO A 41 -10.47 36.84 30.75
C PRO A 41 -11.07 35.79 31.74
N LYS A 42 -10.18 35.20 32.57
CA LYS A 42 -10.29 34.59 33.94
C LYS A 42 -11.31 33.47 34.28
N HIS A 43 -10.73 32.34 34.73
CA HIS A 43 -11.18 31.20 35.57
C HIS A 43 -12.64 31.08 36.11
N LYS A 44 -13.24 29.88 35.98
CA LYS A 44 -13.51 28.90 37.08
C LYS A 44 -14.03 27.56 36.52
N GLU A 45 -13.84 26.50 37.31
CA GLU A 45 -13.92 25.07 36.99
C GLU A 45 -15.32 24.52 36.62
N GLY A 46 -15.32 23.37 35.93
CA GLY A 46 -16.40 22.37 36.01
C GLY A 46 -17.09 21.98 34.69
N THR A 47 -16.51 21.01 33.96
CA THR A 47 -17.15 19.88 33.21
C THR A 47 -16.35 19.51 31.93
N PRO A 48 -16.07 18.21 31.69
CA PRO A 48 -15.26 17.77 30.56
C PRO A 48 -16.10 17.70 29.27
N LYS A 49 -15.80 18.56 28.28
CA LYS A 49 -16.31 18.41 26.92
C LYS A 49 -15.36 17.53 26.11
N ALA A 50 -15.75 16.27 25.92
CA ALA A 50 -15.17 15.41 24.90
C ALA A 50 -15.44 16.02 23.51
N SER A 51 -14.38 16.38 22.79
CA SER A 51 -14.45 16.70 21.36
C SER A 51 -14.02 15.47 20.56
N VAL A 52 -14.87 15.07 19.61
CA VAL A 52 -14.56 14.00 18.64
C VAL A 52 -13.69 14.61 17.55
N ALA A 53 -12.38 14.59 17.77
CA ALA A 53 -11.38 14.83 16.74
C ALA A 53 -10.93 13.47 16.16
N GLY A 54 -10.96 13.31 14.83
CA GLY A 54 -10.15 12.27 14.21
C GLY A 54 -8.66 12.51 14.55
N PRO A 55 -7.77 11.51 14.49
CA PRO A 55 -6.40 11.67 14.95
C PRO A 55 -5.67 12.70 14.08
N THR A 56 -5.57 13.92 14.59
CA THR A 56 -4.61 14.92 14.11
C THR A 56 -3.23 14.32 14.39
N LEU A 57 -2.52 13.90 13.33
CA LEU A 57 -1.13 13.45 13.46
C LEU A 57 -0.29 14.64 13.96
N THR A 58 -0.16 14.80 15.27
CA THR A 58 0.79 15.73 15.85
C THR A 58 2.17 15.12 15.60
N ARG A 59 2.89 15.64 14.60
CA ARG A 59 4.26 15.20 14.29
C ARG A 59 5.24 16.30 14.64
N ALA A 60 6.47 15.93 14.96
CA ALA A 60 7.54 16.90 15.19
C ALA A 60 7.70 17.77 13.94
N THR A 61 7.49 19.08 14.10
CA THR A 61 7.32 20.00 12.97
C THR A 61 8.24 21.21 13.14
N VAL A 62 8.90 21.62 12.07
CA VAL A 62 9.69 22.85 11.98
C VAL A 62 9.36 23.64 10.71
N GLY A 63 9.58 24.94 10.77
CA GLY A 63 9.30 25.87 9.68
C GLY A 63 7.96 26.57 9.83
N VAL A 64 7.49 27.15 8.72
CA VAL A 64 6.29 27.99 8.73
C VAL A 64 5.02 27.15 8.85
N ASP A 65 4.01 27.68 9.55
CA ASP A 65 2.70 27.01 9.64
C ASP A 65 2.03 26.85 8.26
N ASN A 66 2.39 27.74 7.34
CA ASN A 66 1.73 27.95 6.06
C ASN A 66 2.73 27.83 4.89
N PRO A 67 3.29 26.64 4.63
CA PRO A 67 4.35 26.46 3.65
C PRO A 67 3.84 26.44 2.20
N ALA A 68 4.68 26.90 1.27
CA ALA A 68 4.54 26.58 -0.15
C ALA A 68 5.11 25.18 -0.46
N VAL A 69 6.15 24.77 0.27
CA VAL A 69 6.80 23.46 0.16
C VAL A 69 6.70 22.74 1.49
N ASP A 70 5.86 21.71 1.55
CA ASP A 70 5.66 20.88 2.72
C ASP A 70 6.35 19.53 2.53
N ILE A 71 7.28 19.22 3.45
CA ILE A 71 8.12 18.04 3.39
C ILE A 71 7.76 17.12 4.56
N ILE A 72 7.38 15.88 4.27
CA ILE A 72 7.30 14.82 5.27
C ILE A 72 8.56 13.97 5.16
N ALA A 73 9.41 14.00 6.17
CA ALA A 73 10.69 13.30 6.19
C ALA A 73 10.60 12.02 7.02
N PHE A 74 10.77 10.87 6.38
CA PHE A 74 10.92 9.56 7.00
C PHE A 74 12.39 9.33 7.33
N VAL A 75 12.71 9.23 8.62
CA VAL A 75 14.09 9.14 9.10
C VAL A 75 14.23 7.99 10.09
N GLY A 76 15.41 7.36 10.13
CA GLY A 76 15.76 6.37 11.15
C GLY A 76 17.02 6.78 11.91
N PHE A 77 17.00 6.71 13.24
CA PHE A 77 18.10 7.21 14.08
C PHE A 77 19.43 6.47 13.92
N GLU A 78 19.39 5.16 13.66
CA GLU A 78 20.57 4.33 13.39
C GLU A 78 21.02 4.36 11.93
N CYS A 79 20.18 4.84 11.00
CA CYS A 79 20.49 4.81 9.58
C CYS A 79 21.57 5.86 9.23
N PRO A 80 22.77 5.48 8.75
CA PRO A 80 23.85 6.44 8.48
C PRO A 80 23.45 7.55 7.51
N HIS A 81 22.66 7.22 6.48
CA HIS A 81 22.16 8.21 5.52
C HIS A 81 21.17 9.20 6.14
N SER A 82 20.33 8.74 7.09
CA SER A 82 19.41 9.62 7.81
C SER A 82 20.17 10.55 8.75
N ARG A 83 21.25 10.06 9.37
CA ARG A 83 22.13 10.88 10.20
C ARG A 83 22.79 12.01 9.40
N GLY A 84 23.31 11.69 8.22
CA GLY A 84 23.86 12.70 7.31
C GLY A 84 22.81 13.73 6.83
N ALA A 85 21.55 13.32 6.68
CA ALA A 85 20.47 14.21 6.26
C ALA A 85 19.90 15.09 7.40
N ALA A 86 20.04 14.68 8.67
CA ALA A 86 19.35 15.28 9.80
C ALA A 86 19.66 16.78 9.98
N GLN A 87 20.93 17.17 9.83
CA GLN A 87 21.36 18.57 9.94
C GLN A 87 20.83 19.42 8.77
N ILE A 88 20.86 18.86 7.56
CA ILE A 88 20.34 19.53 6.37
C ILE A 88 18.85 19.84 6.55
N LEU A 89 18.07 18.84 6.96
CA LEU A 89 16.63 18.99 7.19
C LEU A 89 16.32 20.12 8.18
N MET A 90 17.01 20.16 9.32
CA MET A 90 16.77 21.22 10.31
C MET A 90 17.22 22.61 9.85
N GLY A 91 18.14 22.68 8.88
CA GLY A 91 18.59 23.92 8.24
C GLY A 91 17.64 24.46 7.18
N LEU A 92 16.88 23.63 6.47
CA LEU A 92 16.05 24.08 5.34
C LEU A 92 15.02 25.15 5.71
N PRO A 93 14.28 25.08 6.83
CA PRO A 93 13.37 26.15 7.18
C PRO A 93 14.09 27.46 7.55
N LYS A 94 15.36 27.41 7.97
CA LYS A 94 16.16 28.63 8.19
C LYS A 94 16.61 29.26 6.86
N ALA A 95 16.99 28.41 5.90
CA ALA A 95 17.36 28.86 4.55
C ALA A 95 16.14 29.35 3.74
N HIS A 96 14.94 28.82 4.02
CA HIS A 96 13.69 29.14 3.33
C HIS A 96 12.56 29.56 4.30
N PRO A 97 12.76 30.63 5.10
CA PRO A 97 11.96 30.95 6.29
C PRO A 97 10.53 31.39 6.04
N LYS A 98 10.13 31.57 4.78
CA LYS A 98 8.75 31.95 4.41
C LYS A 98 8.01 30.82 3.69
N ASN A 99 8.71 29.75 3.30
CA ASN A 99 8.20 28.81 2.28
C ASN A 99 8.20 27.35 2.72
N VAL A 100 9.09 26.93 3.62
CA VAL A 100 9.31 25.50 3.91
C VAL A 100 8.78 25.13 5.29
N ARG A 101 8.07 24.00 5.36
CA ARG A 101 7.75 23.26 6.57
C ARG A 101 8.24 21.83 6.44
N ILE A 102 8.73 21.27 7.53
CA ILE A 102 9.12 19.87 7.61
C ILE A 102 8.40 19.22 8.76
N ARG A 103 7.81 18.06 8.48
CA ARG A 103 7.25 17.13 9.46
C ARG A 103 8.12 15.89 9.50
N ILE A 104 8.57 15.53 10.69
CA ILE A 104 9.44 14.39 10.93
C ILE A 104 8.58 13.19 11.29
N ILE A 105 8.79 12.11 10.55
CA ILE A 105 8.23 10.79 10.81
C ILE A 105 9.38 9.86 11.10
N ASN A 106 9.35 9.25 12.27
CA ASN A 106 10.38 8.30 12.63
C ASN A 106 10.00 6.90 12.16
N LEU A 107 10.88 6.30 11.38
CA LEU A 107 10.68 4.99 10.78
C LEU A 107 11.77 4.03 11.28
N PRO A 108 11.48 3.23 12.34
CA PRO A 108 12.40 2.17 12.74
C PRO A 108 12.53 1.15 11.62
N LEU A 109 13.74 0.64 11.42
CA LEU A 109 14.06 -0.29 10.35
C LEU A 109 14.52 -1.61 10.96
N ASP A 110 13.97 -2.72 10.50
CA ASP A 110 14.28 -4.06 11.04
C ASP A 110 15.77 -4.44 10.92
N THR A 111 16.50 -3.80 10.01
CA THR A 111 17.95 -3.98 9.85
C THR A 111 18.79 -3.26 10.91
N HIS A 112 18.16 -2.49 11.79
CA HIS A 112 18.81 -1.67 12.81
C HIS A 112 18.24 -2.04 14.19
N PRO A 113 19.01 -2.77 15.02
CA PRO A 113 18.48 -3.48 16.19
C PRO A 113 17.99 -2.56 17.32
N GLN A 114 18.44 -1.31 17.35
CA GLN A 114 18.08 -0.34 18.38
C GLN A 114 16.97 0.64 17.93
N SER A 115 16.48 0.48 16.69
CA SER A 115 15.80 1.57 15.99
C SER A 115 14.42 1.82 16.55
N VAL A 116 13.77 0.76 17.03
CA VAL A 116 12.48 0.82 17.74
C VAL A 116 12.64 1.53 19.07
N GLU A 117 13.67 1.23 19.86
CA GLU A 117 13.83 1.86 21.18
C GLU A 117 14.21 3.35 21.04
N LEU A 118 15.05 3.69 20.07
CA LEU A 118 15.37 5.08 19.72
C LEU A 118 14.13 5.83 19.18
N ALA A 119 13.26 5.13 18.43
CA ALA A 119 11.96 5.66 17.99
C ALA A 119 11.06 6.02 19.18
N ARG A 120 10.95 5.09 20.13
CA ARG A 120 10.16 5.26 21.35
C ARG A 120 10.64 6.46 22.14
N GLY A 121 11.95 6.63 22.29
CA GLY A 121 12.55 7.79 22.94
C GLY A 121 12.15 9.11 22.27
N PHE A 122 12.21 9.17 20.94
CA PHE A 122 11.81 10.38 20.21
C PHE A 122 10.33 10.73 20.38
N VAL A 123 9.44 9.74 20.26
CA VAL A 123 8.00 9.96 20.43
C VAL A 123 7.69 10.38 21.88
N ALA A 124 8.31 9.74 22.87
CA ALA A 124 8.17 10.13 24.27
C ALA A 124 8.67 11.58 24.51
N ALA A 125 9.83 11.95 23.94
CA ALA A 125 10.35 13.31 24.00
C ALA A 125 9.42 14.33 23.33
N ARG A 126 8.74 13.95 22.24
CA ARG A 126 7.75 14.78 21.56
C ARG A 126 6.52 15.04 22.40
N GLN A 127 5.99 14.02 23.07
CA GLN A 127 4.82 14.16 23.93
C GLN A 127 5.04 15.12 25.11
N ILE A 128 6.29 15.29 25.56
CA ILE A 128 6.67 16.24 26.62
C ILE A 128 7.26 17.56 26.08
N GLY A 129 7.21 17.79 24.76
CA GLY A 129 7.67 19.04 24.14
C GLY A 129 9.19 19.17 23.93
N GLN A 130 9.98 18.12 24.21
CA GLN A 130 11.45 18.14 24.19
C GLN A 130 12.08 17.44 22.97
N TRP A 131 11.30 17.16 21.91
CA TRP A 131 11.79 16.41 20.75
C TRP A 131 12.98 17.05 20.02
N LYS A 132 13.10 18.39 20.00
CA LYS A 132 14.22 19.08 19.35
C LYS A 132 15.54 18.83 20.08
N SER A 133 15.49 18.80 21.42
CA SER A 133 16.65 18.46 22.23
C SER A 133 17.07 17.01 22.01
N TYR A 134 16.09 16.09 21.97
CA TYR A 134 16.34 14.67 21.64
C TYR A 134 16.99 14.51 20.25
N TRP A 135 16.40 15.17 19.25
CA TRP A 135 16.90 15.17 17.88
C TRP A 135 18.36 15.63 17.81
N ASN A 136 18.65 16.79 18.39
CA ASN A 136 19.99 17.35 18.38
C ASN A 136 20.98 16.45 19.13
N HIS A 137 20.58 15.87 20.26
CA HIS A 137 21.44 14.99 21.04
C HIS A 137 21.80 13.71 20.29
N ILE A 138 20.81 12.99 19.77
CA ILE A 138 21.00 11.70 19.09
C ILE A 138 21.76 11.85 17.77
N PHE A 139 21.55 12.93 17.03
CA PHE A 139 22.26 13.19 15.76
C PHE A 139 23.60 13.89 15.93
N ALA A 140 23.98 14.34 17.14
CA ALA A 140 25.31 14.88 17.42
C ALA A 140 26.37 13.80 17.71
N GLN A 141 25.95 12.58 18.08
CA GLN A 141 26.88 11.49 18.38
C GLN A 141 27.50 10.89 17.12
N SER A 142 28.69 10.29 17.21
CA SER A 142 29.22 9.44 16.13
C SER A 142 28.43 8.15 15.99
N ASP A 143 28.09 7.54 17.14
CA ASP A 143 27.37 6.28 17.28
C ASP A 143 26.15 6.46 18.18
N VAL A 144 25.10 5.68 17.91
CA VAL A 144 23.87 5.70 18.71
C VAL A 144 23.74 4.44 19.53
N ASP A 145 23.51 4.64 20.82
CA ASP A 145 23.28 3.57 21.79
C ASP A 145 22.04 3.90 22.65
N THR A 146 21.14 2.93 22.78
CA THR A 146 19.96 3.02 23.65
C THR A 146 20.29 3.23 25.13
N ALA A 147 21.51 2.93 25.57
CA ALA A 147 22.01 3.28 26.89
C ALA A 147 22.09 4.80 27.11
N GLN A 148 22.23 5.59 26.05
CA GLN A 148 22.31 7.06 26.12
C GLN A 148 20.95 7.72 26.37
N ILE A 149 19.84 7.00 26.20
CA ILE A 149 18.49 7.56 26.33
C ILE A 149 18.24 8.11 27.75
N ASP A 150 18.68 7.40 28.80
CA ASP A 150 18.51 7.84 30.19
C ASP A 150 19.43 9.01 30.54
N ALA A 151 20.66 9.00 30.01
CA ALA A 151 21.61 10.10 30.16
C ALA A 151 21.08 11.39 29.50
N TRP A 152 20.51 11.27 28.30
CA TRP A 152 19.83 12.37 27.63
C TRP A 152 18.64 12.89 28.45
N ALA A 153 17.75 12.00 28.93
CA ALA A 153 16.58 12.40 29.72
C ALA A 153 16.98 13.19 30.97
N LYS A 154 18.06 12.75 31.65
CA LYS A 154 18.67 13.48 32.77
C LYS A 154 19.12 14.88 32.37
N SER A 155 19.81 15.01 31.22
CA SER A 155 20.42 16.27 30.78
C SER A 155 19.39 17.37 30.48
N VAL A 156 18.15 16.99 30.17
CA VAL A 156 17.03 17.93 29.92
C VAL A 156 16.08 18.07 31.10
N GLY A 157 16.46 17.57 32.28
CA GLY A 157 15.68 17.69 33.51
C GLY A 157 14.42 16.82 33.57
N VAL A 158 14.35 15.73 32.79
CA VAL A 158 13.22 14.80 32.78
C VAL A 158 13.52 13.61 33.69
N ASN A 159 12.55 13.22 34.52
CA ASN A 159 12.66 12.02 35.34
C ASN A 159 12.79 10.77 34.45
N GLN A 160 13.86 10.00 34.64
CA GLN A 160 14.21 8.85 33.80
C GLN A 160 13.18 7.71 33.88
N ALA A 161 12.66 7.43 35.08
CA ALA A 161 11.68 6.37 35.27
C ALA A 161 10.36 6.70 34.57
N ASP A 162 9.90 7.95 34.67
CA ASP A 162 8.70 8.43 33.98
C ASP A 162 8.90 8.45 32.46
N PHE A 163 10.10 8.81 32.00
CA PHE A 163 10.45 8.80 30.58
C PHE A 163 10.41 7.39 30.00
N ARG A 164 11.06 6.42 30.67
CA ARG A 164 11.03 5.00 30.30
C ARG A 164 9.62 4.42 30.34
N LYS A 165 8.81 4.81 31.34
CA LYS A 165 7.40 4.41 31.41
C LYS A 165 6.61 4.89 30.19
N ARG A 166 6.81 6.15 29.78
CA ARG A 166 6.17 6.72 28.59
C ARG A 166 6.63 6.05 27.29
N MET A 167 7.92 5.78 27.13
CA MET A 167 8.44 5.06 25.97
C MET A 167 7.78 3.68 25.76
N LYS A 168 7.42 3.02 26.86
CA LYS A 168 6.76 1.71 26.86
C LYS A 168 5.24 1.78 26.72
N SER A 169 4.64 2.98 26.60
CA SER A 169 3.19 3.11 26.54
C SER A 169 2.62 2.63 25.19
N ASP A 170 1.35 2.21 25.23
CA ASP A 170 0.64 1.77 24.03
C ASP A 170 0.50 2.92 23.02
N GLU A 171 0.31 4.16 23.48
CA GLU A 171 0.22 5.33 22.60
C GLU A 171 1.51 5.55 21.79
N VAL A 172 2.68 5.32 22.40
CA VAL A 172 3.96 5.39 21.70
C VAL A 172 4.08 4.24 20.69
N SER A 173 3.68 3.03 21.07
CA SER A 173 3.67 1.87 20.19
C SER A 173 2.76 2.07 18.98
N ASP A 174 1.55 2.58 19.21
CA ASP A 174 0.54 2.87 18.20
C ASP A 174 0.99 3.96 17.23
N GLU A 175 1.68 4.99 17.73
CA GLU A 175 2.23 6.04 16.87
C GLU A 175 3.31 5.51 15.95
N ILE A 176 4.23 4.70 16.46
CA ILE A 176 5.29 4.06 15.67
C ILE A 176 4.68 3.12 14.63
N ALA A 177 3.68 2.33 15.02
CA ALA A 177 2.96 1.45 14.09
C ALA A 177 2.22 2.25 13.02
N ALA A 178 1.61 3.39 13.37
CA ALA A 178 0.96 4.29 12.42
C ALA A 178 1.96 4.95 11.45
N ASP A 179 3.15 5.31 11.92
CA ASP A 179 4.23 5.86 11.11
C ASP A 179 4.79 4.82 10.14
N ALA A 180 5.01 3.59 10.60
CA ALA A 180 5.39 2.46 9.74
C ALA A 180 4.30 2.15 8.69
N GLY A 181 3.03 2.12 9.11
CA GLY A 181 1.91 1.93 8.20
C GLY A 181 1.78 3.04 7.15
N LEU A 182 2.08 4.29 7.52
CA LEU A 182 2.12 5.41 6.57
C LEU A 182 3.28 5.28 5.58
N ALA A 183 4.47 4.90 6.05
CA ALA A 183 5.63 4.62 5.20
C ALA A 183 5.31 3.53 4.16
N ASP A 184 4.66 2.45 4.60
CA ASP A 184 4.21 1.34 3.74
C ASP A 184 3.21 1.80 2.67
N VAL A 185 2.19 2.58 3.05
CA VAL A 185 1.17 3.11 2.12
C VAL A 185 1.80 4.02 1.06
N LEU A 186 2.83 4.77 1.44
CA LEU A 186 3.52 5.70 0.56
C LEU A 186 4.63 5.06 -0.28
N GLY A 187 4.94 3.77 -0.07
CA GLY A 187 6.01 3.07 -0.78
C GLY A 187 7.42 3.54 -0.37
N VAL A 188 7.59 3.95 0.89
CA VAL A 188 8.89 4.29 1.45
C VAL A 188 9.68 2.99 1.66
N ALA A 189 10.70 2.77 0.83
CA ALA A 189 11.51 1.55 0.84
C ALA A 189 12.74 1.62 1.75
N GLY A 190 13.03 2.78 2.35
CA GLY A 190 14.18 2.99 3.21
C GLY A 190 14.29 4.43 3.70
N THR A 191 15.22 4.68 4.63
CA THR A 191 15.46 6.02 5.21
C THR A 191 16.82 6.58 4.76
N PRO A 192 16.95 7.90 4.58
CA PRO A 192 15.87 8.86 4.62
C PRO A 192 15.04 8.83 3.33
N SER A 193 13.74 9.06 3.45
CA SER A 193 12.84 9.29 2.32
C SER A 193 11.96 10.50 2.59
N TYR A 194 11.49 11.16 1.54
CA TYR A 194 10.76 12.42 1.66
C TYR A 194 9.51 12.42 0.81
N LEU A 195 8.40 12.88 1.36
CA LEU A 195 7.23 13.27 0.58
C LEU A 195 7.22 14.79 0.46
N ILE A 196 7.45 15.30 -0.74
CA ILE A 196 7.55 16.74 -1.02
C ILE A 196 6.32 17.15 -1.81
N ASN A 197 5.37 17.85 -1.18
CA ASN A 197 4.08 18.21 -1.78
C ASN A 197 3.33 17.01 -2.42
N GLY A 198 3.52 15.80 -1.89
CA GLY A 198 2.91 14.57 -2.39
C GLY A 198 3.76 13.76 -3.38
N ALA A 199 4.94 14.25 -3.78
CA ALA A 199 5.90 13.49 -4.59
C ALA A 199 6.93 12.79 -3.69
N LEU A 200 7.10 11.47 -3.87
CA LEU A 200 8.08 10.69 -3.12
C LEU A 200 9.49 10.88 -3.70
N LEU A 201 10.45 11.19 -2.83
CA LEU A 201 11.87 11.28 -3.12
C LEU A 201 12.61 10.35 -2.16
N GLN A 202 13.30 9.34 -2.70
CA GLN A 202 14.02 8.36 -1.89
C GLN A 202 15.53 8.67 -1.82
N GLY A 203 16.10 8.42 -0.64
CA GLY A 203 17.54 8.52 -0.37
C GLY A 203 18.00 9.91 0.06
N ALA A 204 19.17 9.97 0.69
CA ALA A 204 19.79 11.22 1.10
C ALA A 204 20.11 12.12 -0.10
N ARG A 205 20.12 13.43 0.15
CA ARG A 205 20.37 14.46 -0.86
C ARG A 205 21.39 15.47 -0.31
N PRO A 206 22.43 15.84 -1.08
CA PRO A 206 23.35 16.89 -0.68
C PRO A 206 22.63 18.22 -0.45
N ALA A 207 23.15 19.07 0.43
CA ALA A 207 22.55 20.36 0.77
C ALA A 207 22.26 21.22 -0.49
N ALA A 208 23.20 21.27 -1.43
CA ALA A 208 23.06 22.03 -2.68
C ALA A 208 21.95 21.54 -3.63
N GLU A 209 21.48 20.29 -3.47
CA GLU A 209 20.38 19.77 -4.27
C GLU A 209 19.01 20.22 -3.73
N TRP A 210 18.92 20.44 -2.41
CA TRP A 210 17.67 20.86 -1.78
C TRP A 210 17.17 22.22 -2.25
N ASP A 211 18.06 23.18 -2.47
CA ASP A 211 17.69 24.49 -3.00
C ASP A 211 17.07 24.35 -4.40
N LYS A 212 17.61 23.45 -5.23
CA LYS A 212 17.05 23.16 -6.56
C LYS A 212 15.69 22.47 -6.46
N ILE A 213 15.55 21.49 -5.56
CA ILE A 213 14.28 20.80 -5.31
C ILE A 213 13.20 21.80 -4.88
N ILE A 214 13.52 22.68 -3.93
CA ILE A 214 12.60 23.71 -3.42
C ILE A 214 12.27 24.73 -4.52
N ALA A 215 13.28 25.20 -5.27
CA ALA A 215 13.08 26.12 -6.40
C ALA A 215 12.16 25.51 -7.48
N ASN A 216 12.37 24.23 -7.82
CA ASN A 216 11.53 23.50 -8.77
C ASN A 216 10.09 23.38 -8.28
N GLN A 217 9.86 23.05 -7.01
CA GLN A 217 8.51 23.01 -6.44
C GLN A 217 7.84 24.39 -6.48
N ASN A 218 8.57 25.45 -6.15
CA ASN A 218 8.07 26.82 -6.24
C ASN A 218 7.75 27.22 -7.68
N ALA A 219 8.57 26.83 -8.65
CA ALA A 219 8.32 27.07 -10.08
C ALA A 219 7.07 26.31 -10.56
N LEU A 220 6.88 25.06 -10.15
CA LEU A 220 5.67 24.28 -10.46
C LEU A 220 4.42 24.93 -9.87
N ILE A 221 4.49 25.42 -8.62
CA ILE A 221 3.39 26.15 -8.00
C ILE A 221 3.08 27.44 -8.77
N LYS A 222 4.10 28.21 -9.15
CA LYS A 222 3.95 29.44 -9.97
C LYS A 222 3.36 29.16 -11.35
N ALA A 223 3.84 28.14 -12.06
CA ALA A 223 3.35 27.77 -13.38
C ALA A 223 1.87 27.37 -13.33
N LYS A 224 1.49 26.57 -12.33
CA LYS A 224 0.08 26.20 -12.12
C LYS A 224 -0.78 27.39 -11.71
N PHE A 225 -0.25 28.31 -10.91
CA PHE A 225 -0.93 29.58 -10.62
C PHE A 225 -1.18 30.39 -11.91
N ALA A 226 -0.18 30.49 -12.78
CA ALA A 226 -0.31 31.20 -14.05
C ALA A 226 -1.40 30.60 -14.95
N THR A 227 -1.51 29.27 -15.01
CA THR A 227 -2.58 28.58 -15.77
C THR A 227 -3.97 28.77 -15.18
N LEU A 228 -4.08 29.11 -13.89
CA LEU A 228 -5.36 29.38 -13.23
C LEU A 228 -5.76 30.84 -13.31
N LYS A 229 -4.82 31.75 -13.59
CA LYS A 229 -5.04 33.21 -13.63
C LYS A 229 -6.10 33.56 -14.69
N GLY A 230 -7.14 34.30 -14.29
CA GLY A 230 -8.28 34.66 -15.16
C GLY A 230 -9.40 33.62 -15.22
N THR A 231 -9.30 32.51 -14.47
CA THR A 231 -10.41 31.56 -14.32
C THR A 231 -11.28 31.94 -13.12
N ALA A 232 -12.58 31.56 -13.17
CA ALA A 232 -13.50 31.71 -12.04
C ALA A 232 -12.99 31.05 -10.74
N LEU A 233 -12.14 30.01 -10.87
CA LEU A 233 -11.48 29.36 -9.75
C LEU A 233 -10.39 30.27 -9.13
N ALA A 234 -9.57 30.95 -9.93
CA ALA A 234 -8.59 31.90 -9.42
C ALA A 234 -9.24 33.14 -8.80
N GLU A 235 -10.34 33.64 -9.38
CA GLU A 235 -11.09 34.76 -8.82
C GLU A 235 -11.74 34.40 -7.48
N ALA A 236 -12.29 33.18 -7.35
CA ALA A 236 -12.83 32.66 -6.09
C ALA A 236 -11.74 32.45 -5.02
N LEU A 237 -10.54 32.02 -5.41
CA LEU A 237 -9.40 31.85 -4.51
C LEU A 237 -8.82 33.19 -4.02
N VAL A 238 -8.90 34.24 -4.82
CA VAL A 238 -8.44 35.61 -4.47
C VAL A 238 -9.46 36.38 -3.62
N LYS A 239 -10.78 36.18 -3.85
CA LYS A 239 -11.84 36.86 -3.09
C LYS A 239 -12.06 36.29 -1.68
N ASN A 240 -11.95 34.97 -1.50
CA ASN A 240 -12.29 34.30 -0.24
C ASN A 240 -11.09 34.04 0.69
N ASN A 241 -9.87 34.35 0.26
CA ASN A 241 -8.67 34.21 1.07
C ASN A 241 -7.73 35.38 0.82
N SER A 242 -7.16 35.93 1.89
CA SER A 242 -6.19 37.04 1.82
C SER A 242 -5.07 36.71 0.81
N PRO A 243 -4.52 37.69 0.07
CA PRO A 243 -3.47 37.46 -0.94
C PRO A 243 -2.25 36.67 -0.45
N LYS A 244 -2.04 36.62 0.88
CA LYS A 244 -1.00 35.85 1.57
C LYS A 244 -1.28 34.33 1.71
N ARG A 245 -2.50 33.85 1.40
CA ARG A 245 -2.96 32.45 1.62
C ARG A 245 -3.26 31.68 0.32
N ALA A 246 -3.28 32.35 -0.83
CA ALA A 246 -3.52 31.72 -2.13
C ALA A 246 -2.56 30.55 -2.48
N PRO A 247 -1.26 30.56 -2.09
CA PRO A 247 -0.37 29.43 -2.36
C PRO A 247 -0.77 28.12 -1.65
N LEU A 248 -1.38 28.20 -0.46
CA LEU A 248 -1.79 26.99 0.30
C LEU A 248 -3.00 26.31 -0.26
N TYR A 249 -3.93 27.09 -0.76
CA TYR A 249 -5.12 26.52 -1.38
C TYR A 249 -4.75 25.80 -2.67
N ILE A 250 -3.73 26.28 -3.39
CA ILE A 250 -3.26 25.59 -4.60
C ILE A 250 -2.52 24.31 -4.22
N SER A 251 -1.71 24.28 -3.16
CA SER A 251 -1.16 23.02 -2.61
C SER A 251 -2.26 22.00 -2.25
N HIS A 252 -3.37 22.43 -1.65
CA HIS A 252 -4.52 21.57 -1.35
C HIS A 252 -5.38 21.21 -2.58
N VAL A 253 -5.50 22.09 -3.57
CA VAL A 253 -6.20 21.83 -4.85
C VAL A 253 -5.37 20.88 -5.72
N LEU A 254 -4.03 20.91 -5.63
CA LEU A 254 -3.15 19.88 -6.16
C LEU A 254 -3.34 18.50 -5.48
N GLN A 255 -3.98 18.49 -4.31
CA GLN A 255 -4.37 17.29 -3.56
C GLN A 255 -5.88 16.99 -3.63
N GLY A 256 -6.64 17.68 -4.47
CA GLY A 256 -8.01 17.28 -4.82
C GLY A 256 -9.08 17.57 -3.77
N VAL A 257 -9.01 18.67 -3.02
CA VAL A 257 -10.14 19.16 -2.22
C VAL A 257 -10.67 20.45 -2.84
N VAL A 258 -11.86 20.40 -3.43
CA VAL A 258 -12.58 21.57 -3.96
C VAL A 258 -13.45 22.18 -2.85
N PRO A 259 -13.44 23.51 -2.63
CA PRO A 259 -14.37 24.15 -1.70
C PRO A 259 -15.72 24.37 -2.37
N LYS A 260 -16.79 24.29 -1.58
CA LYS A 260 -18.19 24.51 -1.99
C LYS A 260 -18.34 25.76 -2.88
N PRO A 261 -19.11 25.70 -4.00
CA PRO A 261 -19.38 26.89 -4.79
C PRO A 261 -20.33 27.84 -4.03
N ALA A 262 -19.96 29.12 -3.99
CA ALA A 262 -20.85 30.20 -3.57
C ALA A 262 -21.91 30.41 -4.67
N THR A 263 -23.18 30.43 -4.28
CA THR A 263 -24.30 30.75 -5.16
C THR A 263 -24.28 32.25 -5.49
N VAL A 264 -24.04 32.60 -6.75
CA VAL A 264 -24.26 33.96 -7.30
C VAL A 264 -25.44 33.88 -8.27
N PRO A 265 -26.46 34.75 -8.15
CA PRO A 265 -27.58 34.77 -9.09
C PRO A 265 -27.15 35.41 -10.42
N VAL A 266 -27.29 34.68 -11.52
CA VAL A 266 -27.07 35.20 -12.89
C VAL A 266 -28.42 35.51 -13.53
N LYS A 267 -28.62 36.77 -13.92
CA LYS A 267 -29.71 37.21 -14.80
C LYS A 267 -29.33 36.83 -16.24
N VAL A 268 -30.14 36.00 -16.89
CA VAL A 268 -29.95 35.63 -18.30
C VAL A 268 -30.68 36.65 -19.18
N ARG A 269 -29.95 37.27 -20.11
CA ARG A 269 -30.52 37.88 -21.32
C ARG A 269 -30.09 37.02 -22.52
N ARG A 270 -31.07 36.62 -23.34
CA ARG A 270 -30.83 35.96 -24.63
C ARG A 270 -30.44 37.02 -25.66
N ALA A 271 -29.43 36.73 -26.47
CA ALA A 271 -29.34 37.22 -27.84
C ALA A 271 -28.58 36.19 -28.70
N SER A 272 -29.20 35.87 -29.83
CA SER A 272 -28.81 34.95 -30.89
C SER A 272 -27.64 35.50 -31.72
N GLY A 273 -26.92 34.64 -32.45
CA GLY A 273 -26.14 35.09 -33.61
C GLY A 273 -24.89 34.28 -33.94
N VAL A 274 -24.92 33.63 -35.10
CA VAL A 274 -23.83 32.94 -35.82
C VAL A 274 -22.79 33.94 -36.33
N VAL A 275 -21.48 33.60 -36.34
CA VAL A 275 -20.54 33.92 -37.45
C VAL A 275 -19.40 32.89 -37.51
N ALA A 276 -19.08 32.47 -38.74
CA ALA A 276 -18.01 31.54 -39.12
C ALA A 276 -16.76 32.25 -39.70
N ALA A 277 -15.71 31.45 -39.93
CA ALA A 277 -14.52 31.69 -40.78
C ALA A 277 -13.37 32.53 -40.13
N LYS A 278 -12.09 32.38 -40.46
CA LYS A 278 -11.38 31.75 -41.60
C LYS A 278 -9.89 31.60 -41.22
N LEU A 279 -9.23 30.52 -41.67
CA LEU A 279 -7.76 30.41 -41.71
C LEU A 279 -7.18 31.30 -42.83
N MET A 280 -5.99 31.87 -42.63
CA MET A 280 -4.89 31.91 -43.63
C MET A 280 -3.50 32.18 -42.98
N PRO A 281 -2.38 31.81 -43.64
CA PRO A 281 -1.05 31.63 -43.04
C PRO A 281 0.04 32.59 -43.56
N ALA A 282 1.15 32.69 -42.84
CA ALA A 282 2.49 33.10 -43.29
C ALA A 282 3.48 32.74 -42.16
N GLY A 283 4.71 32.23 -42.33
CA GLY A 283 5.60 32.12 -43.47
C GLY A 283 7.02 32.57 -43.04
N GLY A 284 7.99 31.65 -43.05
CA GLY A 284 9.45 31.91 -42.89
C GLY A 284 9.96 31.91 -41.44
N GLY A 285 11.08 31.27 -41.06
CA GLY A 285 12.19 30.64 -41.78
C GLY A 285 13.43 30.80 -40.90
N GLY A 286 13.99 29.71 -40.37
CA GLY A 286 15.20 29.75 -39.52
C GLY A 286 15.70 28.36 -39.17
N LYS A 287 16.73 27.91 -39.91
CA LYS A 287 17.40 26.61 -39.76
C LYS A 287 18.18 26.56 -38.44
N GLY A 288 17.92 25.53 -37.63
CA GLY A 288 18.73 25.14 -36.48
C GLY A 288 18.50 23.67 -36.16
N THR A 289 19.41 22.81 -36.60
CA THR A 289 19.40 21.37 -36.32
C THR A 289 19.77 21.12 -34.86
N ILE A 290 18.77 20.90 -33.99
CA ILE A 290 19.02 20.35 -32.66
C ILE A 290 19.06 18.83 -32.77
N LYS A 291 20.28 18.27 -32.76
CA LYS A 291 20.50 16.84 -32.49
C LYS A 291 20.06 16.55 -31.05
N LEU A 292 18.90 15.92 -30.88
CA LEU A 292 18.49 15.33 -29.61
C LEU A 292 19.31 14.06 -29.36
N GLY A 293 20.45 14.22 -28.68
CA GLY A 293 21.17 13.10 -28.10
C GLY A 293 20.35 12.49 -26.97
N ALA A 294 19.67 11.38 -27.25
CA ALA A 294 19.06 10.55 -26.23
C ALA A 294 20.15 9.84 -25.42
N LYS A 295 20.36 10.25 -24.17
CA LYS A 295 20.98 9.40 -23.15
C LYS A 295 19.87 8.68 -22.36
N PRO A 296 19.92 7.35 -22.23
CA PRO A 296 18.95 6.59 -21.47
C PRO A 296 19.21 6.76 -19.97
N GLY A 297 18.29 7.45 -19.29
CA GLY A 297 18.34 7.68 -17.85
C GLY A 297 16.94 7.56 -17.24
N ALA A 298 16.69 6.42 -16.61
CA ALA A 298 15.63 6.13 -15.62
C ALA A 298 14.21 6.65 -15.92
N ARG A 299 13.44 5.83 -16.64
CA ARG A 299 11.97 5.88 -16.69
C ARG A 299 11.41 5.51 -15.29
N PRO A 300 10.57 6.35 -14.65
CA PRO A 300 9.69 5.86 -13.60
C PRO A 300 8.59 5.02 -14.28
N GLU A 301 8.61 3.70 -14.14
CA GLU A 301 7.58 2.82 -14.69
C GLU A 301 6.63 2.35 -13.57
N ALA A 302 5.30 2.54 -13.58
CA ALA A 302 4.45 3.38 -14.41
C ALA A 302 3.03 3.57 -13.79
N PRO A 303 2.36 4.72 -13.99
CA PRO A 303 0.92 4.92 -13.73
C PRO A 303 -0.03 4.19 -14.72
N ASP A 304 0.44 3.16 -15.45
CA ASP A 304 -0.32 2.45 -16.49
C ASP A 304 -0.38 0.91 -16.32
N THR A 305 0.13 0.37 -15.20
CA THR A 305 0.14 -1.08 -14.98
C THR A 305 -1.27 -1.65 -14.89
N VAL A 306 -1.57 -2.62 -15.76
CA VAL A 306 -2.75 -3.48 -15.67
C VAL A 306 -2.41 -4.67 -14.78
N TRP A 307 -3.28 -4.96 -13.81
CA TRP A 307 -3.25 -6.14 -12.95
C TRP A 307 -4.26 -7.17 -13.42
N ARG A 308 -3.93 -8.45 -13.26
CA ARG A 308 -4.84 -9.54 -13.57
C ARG A 308 -5.88 -9.69 -12.46
N VAL A 309 -7.00 -9.00 -12.61
CA VAL A 309 -8.13 -9.03 -11.66
C VAL A 309 -9.30 -9.73 -12.32
N SER A 310 -9.34 -11.06 -12.30
CA SER A 310 -10.46 -11.85 -12.82
C SER A 310 -11.81 -11.52 -12.19
N VAL A 311 -12.88 -11.56 -12.99
CA VAL A 311 -14.27 -11.41 -12.56
C VAL A 311 -15.01 -12.73 -12.82
N ARG A 312 -15.71 -13.24 -11.81
CA ARG A 312 -16.55 -14.44 -11.92
C ARG A 312 -17.89 -14.05 -12.53
N SER A 313 -18.53 -14.98 -13.26
CA SER A 313 -19.85 -14.74 -13.86
C SER A 313 -20.92 -14.38 -12.81
N ASP A 314 -20.77 -14.90 -11.60
CA ASP A 314 -21.70 -14.70 -10.49
C ASP A 314 -21.21 -13.67 -9.45
N ASP A 315 -20.14 -12.90 -9.76
CA ASP A 315 -19.71 -11.78 -8.94
C ASP A 315 -20.78 -10.69 -8.88
N PRO A 316 -21.07 -10.11 -7.70
CA PRO A 316 -22.05 -9.03 -7.59
C PRO A 316 -21.69 -7.85 -8.48
N ALA A 317 -22.56 -7.57 -9.45
CA ALA A 317 -22.37 -6.55 -10.46
C ALA A 317 -23.52 -5.53 -10.49
N ARG A 318 -23.19 -4.27 -10.78
CA ARG A 318 -24.13 -3.25 -11.26
C ARG A 318 -23.69 -2.82 -12.67
N GLY A 319 -24.64 -2.72 -13.60
CA GLY A 319 -24.35 -2.45 -15.00
C GLY A 319 -24.15 -3.73 -15.84
N PRO A 320 -24.21 -3.63 -17.18
CA PRO A 320 -24.25 -4.78 -18.06
C PRO A 320 -22.86 -5.44 -18.20
N ALA A 321 -22.84 -6.74 -18.54
CA ALA A 321 -21.62 -7.52 -18.62
C ALA A 321 -20.64 -7.05 -19.71
N ASP A 322 -21.17 -6.45 -20.78
CA ASP A 322 -20.48 -5.91 -21.94
C ASP A 322 -20.18 -4.40 -21.85
N ALA A 323 -20.35 -3.80 -20.66
CA ALA A 323 -19.97 -2.40 -20.46
C ALA A 323 -18.48 -2.18 -20.82
N PRO A 324 -18.15 -1.14 -21.62
CA PRO A 324 -16.76 -0.89 -22.04
C PRO A 324 -15.79 -0.65 -20.88
N VAL A 325 -16.29 -0.21 -19.72
CA VAL A 325 -15.50 -0.02 -18.50
C VAL A 325 -16.01 -0.92 -17.39
N THR A 326 -15.12 -1.74 -16.83
CA THR A 326 -15.36 -2.51 -15.61
C THR A 326 -14.49 -1.97 -14.48
N LEU A 327 -15.15 -1.59 -13.37
CA LEU A 327 -14.52 -1.18 -12.12
C LEU A 327 -14.70 -2.30 -11.09
N VAL A 328 -13.61 -2.88 -10.61
CA VAL A 328 -13.61 -3.88 -9.52
C VAL A 328 -13.19 -3.20 -8.22
N ALA A 329 -14.00 -3.34 -7.17
CA ALA A 329 -13.78 -2.78 -5.85
C ALA A 329 -13.67 -3.87 -4.79
N PHE A 330 -12.48 -4.07 -4.24
CA PHE A 330 -12.25 -4.92 -3.07
C PHE A 330 -12.47 -4.12 -1.79
N SER A 331 -13.43 -4.57 -0.99
CA SER A 331 -13.96 -3.79 0.13
C SER A 331 -14.17 -4.62 1.39
N ASP A 332 -14.25 -3.90 2.51
CA ASP A 332 -14.48 -4.40 3.86
C ASP A 332 -15.68 -3.64 4.45
N TYR A 333 -16.58 -4.33 5.17
CA TYR A 333 -17.82 -3.73 5.69
C TYR A 333 -17.64 -2.89 6.97
N GLU A 334 -16.57 -3.09 7.75
CA GLU A 334 -16.22 -2.27 8.91
C GLU A 334 -15.26 -1.11 8.55
N CYS A 335 -14.65 -1.15 7.36
CA CYS A 335 -13.79 -0.07 6.88
C CYS A 335 -14.59 1.20 6.51
N LYS A 336 -14.33 2.29 7.25
CA LYS A 336 -14.93 3.62 6.98
C LYS A 336 -14.69 4.15 5.55
N HIS A 337 -13.55 3.83 4.95
CA HIS A 337 -13.23 4.27 3.59
C HIS A 337 -14.00 3.48 2.54
N SER A 338 -14.18 2.17 2.76
CA SER A 338 -15.03 1.33 1.91
C SER A 338 -16.50 1.77 1.99
N LYS A 339 -16.99 2.13 3.19
CA LYS A 339 -18.33 2.70 3.40
C LYS A 339 -18.52 4.00 2.59
N ALA A 340 -17.57 4.93 2.65
CA ALA A 340 -17.62 6.17 1.88
C ALA A 340 -17.54 5.95 0.36
N LEU A 341 -16.82 4.91 -0.07
CA LEU A 341 -16.69 4.55 -1.48
C LEU A 341 -17.99 3.93 -2.03
N SER A 342 -18.69 3.10 -1.26
CA SER A 342 -19.90 2.39 -1.73
C SER A 342 -20.96 3.37 -2.26
N SER A 343 -21.23 4.46 -1.53
CA SER A 343 -22.16 5.50 -1.98
C SER A 343 -21.69 6.23 -3.24
N THR A 344 -20.38 6.46 -3.35
CA THR A 344 -19.76 7.04 -4.55
C THR A 344 -19.92 6.13 -5.77
N LEU A 345 -19.66 4.83 -5.62
CA LEU A 345 -19.78 3.85 -6.70
C LEU A 345 -21.24 3.67 -7.15
N LYS A 346 -22.21 3.72 -6.22
CA LYS A 346 -23.63 3.73 -6.54
C LYS A 346 -24.01 4.92 -7.43
N MET A 347 -23.56 6.12 -7.06
CA MET A 347 -23.79 7.34 -7.85
C MET A 347 -23.15 7.25 -9.24
N LEU A 348 -21.90 6.79 -9.32
CA LEU A 348 -21.20 6.65 -10.61
C LEU A 348 -21.87 5.60 -11.51
N SER A 349 -22.27 4.45 -10.95
CA SER A 349 -23.01 3.43 -11.69
C SER A 349 -24.31 3.98 -12.30
N ALA A 350 -25.07 4.78 -11.54
CA ALA A 350 -26.26 5.45 -12.05
C ALA A 350 -25.93 6.49 -13.13
N SER A 351 -24.86 7.26 -12.96
CA SER A 351 -24.47 8.32 -13.90
C SER A 351 -23.94 7.80 -15.24
N TYR A 352 -23.25 6.66 -15.26
CA TYR A 352 -22.67 6.10 -16.49
C TYR A 352 -23.55 5.07 -17.18
N GLY A 353 -24.54 4.51 -16.48
CA GLY A 353 -25.48 3.54 -17.03
C GLY A 353 -24.77 2.37 -17.72
N ALA A 354 -25.15 2.07 -18.97
CA ALA A 354 -24.60 0.98 -19.75
C ALA A 354 -23.09 1.08 -20.04
N SER A 355 -22.46 2.24 -19.80
CA SER A 355 -21.03 2.42 -20.05
C SER A 355 -20.13 1.90 -18.92
N LEU A 356 -20.68 1.61 -17.73
CA LEU A 356 -19.91 1.22 -16.55
C LEU A 356 -20.50 -0.02 -15.87
N ARG A 357 -19.66 -1.04 -15.70
CA ARG A 357 -19.91 -2.20 -14.84
C ARG A 357 -19.13 -2.05 -13.53
N VAL A 358 -19.80 -2.09 -12.39
CA VAL A 358 -19.18 -2.06 -11.07
C VAL A 358 -19.29 -3.44 -10.43
N ILE A 359 -18.15 -4.04 -10.10
CA ILE A 359 -18.03 -5.33 -9.43
C ILE A 359 -17.60 -5.10 -7.97
N HIS A 360 -18.31 -5.74 -7.03
CA HIS A 360 -17.88 -5.82 -5.64
C HIS A 360 -17.15 -7.13 -5.37
N LYS A 361 -16.03 -7.04 -4.66
CA LYS A 361 -15.28 -8.19 -4.11
C LYS A 361 -14.92 -7.96 -2.65
N HIS A 362 -14.72 -9.05 -1.91
CA HIS A 362 -14.46 -8.99 -0.47
C HIS A 362 -12.97 -8.92 -0.14
N ASN A 363 -12.60 -8.08 0.83
CA ASN A 363 -11.28 -8.10 1.47
C ASN A 363 -11.41 -7.72 2.97
N PRO A 364 -12.12 -8.53 3.79
CA PRO A 364 -12.25 -8.27 5.22
C PRO A 364 -10.86 -8.29 5.88
N LEU A 365 -10.52 -7.21 6.57
CA LEU A 365 -9.22 -7.02 7.20
C LEU A 365 -9.15 -7.76 8.54
N PRO A 366 -8.04 -8.43 8.89
CA PRO A 366 -7.97 -9.27 10.08
C PRO A 366 -8.25 -8.56 11.41
N PHE A 367 -8.01 -7.25 11.49
CA PHE A 367 -8.27 -6.43 12.68
C PHE A 367 -9.73 -5.94 12.79
N HIS A 368 -10.54 -6.15 11.76
CA HIS A 368 -11.98 -5.89 11.77
C HIS A 368 -12.73 -7.17 12.15
N LYS A 369 -13.10 -7.26 13.43
CA LYS A 369 -13.61 -8.49 14.06
C LYS A 369 -14.87 -9.05 13.41
N ASN A 370 -15.72 -8.20 12.83
CA ASN A 370 -16.99 -8.61 12.23
C ASN A 370 -17.01 -8.53 10.69
N ALA A 371 -15.98 -7.96 10.06
CA ALA A 371 -15.96 -7.77 8.60
C ALA A 371 -16.11 -9.08 7.83
N MET A 372 -15.52 -10.18 8.30
CA MET A 372 -15.68 -11.49 7.68
C MET A 372 -17.13 -11.99 7.76
N MET A 373 -17.77 -11.89 8.93
CA MET A 373 -19.17 -12.32 9.11
C MET A 373 -20.13 -11.46 8.28
N ALA A 374 -19.89 -10.15 8.19
CA ALA A 374 -20.65 -9.26 7.33
C ALA A 374 -20.50 -9.60 5.84
N ALA A 375 -19.28 -9.97 5.41
CA ALA A 375 -19.03 -10.46 4.06
C ALA A 375 -19.76 -11.78 3.78
N GLU A 376 -19.66 -12.76 4.68
CA GLU A 376 -20.40 -14.04 4.59
C GLU A 376 -21.90 -13.79 4.48
N ALA A 377 -22.45 -12.84 5.26
CA ALA A 377 -23.85 -12.47 5.24
C ALA A 377 -24.30 -11.84 3.92
N SER A 378 -23.46 -11.01 3.29
CA SER A 378 -23.75 -10.47 1.96
C SER A 378 -23.74 -11.55 0.87
N GLU A 379 -22.84 -12.53 0.97
CA GLU A 379 -22.78 -13.68 0.05
C GLU A 379 -23.97 -14.63 0.26
N ALA A 380 -24.42 -14.84 1.50
CA ALA A 380 -25.65 -15.55 1.79
C ALA A 380 -26.89 -14.82 1.22
N ALA A 381 -26.91 -13.48 1.26
CA ALA A 381 -27.97 -12.72 0.60
C ALA A 381 -27.90 -12.82 -0.94
N ARG A 382 -26.69 -12.99 -1.51
CA ARG A 382 -26.49 -13.15 -2.96
C ARG A 382 -27.16 -14.41 -3.50
N THR A 383 -27.11 -15.52 -2.78
CA THR A 383 -27.77 -16.77 -3.21
C THR A 383 -29.28 -16.65 -3.31
N GLN A 384 -29.87 -15.63 -2.65
CA GLN A 384 -31.29 -15.28 -2.71
C GLN A 384 -31.56 -14.05 -3.60
N GLY A 385 -30.59 -13.61 -4.42
CA GLY A 385 -30.75 -12.44 -5.30
C GLY A 385 -30.79 -11.08 -4.59
N LYS A 386 -30.44 -11.02 -3.30
CA LYS A 386 -30.55 -9.82 -2.45
C LYS A 386 -29.19 -9.26 -1.99
N PHE A 387 -28.11 -9.56 -2.73
CA PHE A 387 -26.76 -9.08 -2.39
C PHE A 387 -26.72 -7.57 -2.17
N TRP A 388 -27.26 -6.78 -3.11
CA TRP A 388 -27.15 -5.33 -3.06
C TRP A 388 -27.98 -4.73 -1.93
N GLN A 389 -29.13 -5.31 -1.59
CA GLN A 389 -29.93 -4.91 -0.43
C GLN A 389 -29.14 -5.12 0.86
N MET A 390 -28.50 -6.28 1.01
CA MET A 390 -27.66 -6.59 2.17
C MET A 390 -26.41 -5.69 2.22
N HIS A 391 -25.71 -5.51 1.09
CA HIS A 391 -24.53 -4.66 0.97
C HIS A 391 -24.82 -3.22 1.44
N GLU A 392 -25.91 -2.63 0.97
CA GLU A 392 -26.28 -1.25 1.31
C GLU A 392 -26.72 -1.15 2.77
N ALA A 393 -27.48 -2.12 3.27
CA ALA A 393 -27.94 -2.13 4.66
C ALA A 393 -26.81 -2.33 5.68
N LEU A 394 -25.83 -3.20 5.38
CA LEU A 394 -24.62 -3.37 6.19
C LEU A 394 -23.84 -2.05 6.30
N TYR A 395 -23.61 -1.35 5.18
CA TYR A 395 -22.94 -0.06 5.22
C TYR A 395 -23.78 1.03 5.88
N ALA A 396 -25.11 0.99 5.76
CA ALA A 396 -26.02 1.96 6.38
C ALA A 396 -26.17 1.75 7.90
N SER A 397 -25.75 0.61 8.46
CA SER A 397 -25.87 0.33 9.89
C SER A 397 -25.21 1.42 10.74
N ALA A 398 -25.96 1.90 11.73
CA ALA A 398 -25.47 2.78 12.80
C ALA A 398 -24.96 1.97 14.01
N GLU A 399 -25.43 0.73 14.15
CA GLU A 399 -24.94 -0.22 15.16
C GLU A 399 -23.69 -0.96 14.65
N PRO A 400 -22.78 -1.39 15.55
CA PRO A 400 -21.70 -2.30 15.19
C PRO A 400 -22.25 -3.55 14.48
N LEU A 401 -21.50 -4.09 13.52
CA LEU A 401 -21.92 -5.25 12.72
C LEU A 401 -21.82 -6.58 13.49
N SER A 402 -22.37 -6.62 14.70
CA SER A 402 -22.52 -7.85 15.48
C SER A 402 -23.39 -8.87 14.74
N ARG A 403 -23.28 -10.15 15.12
CA ARG A 403 -24.16 -11.21 14.60
C ARG A 403 -25.65 -10.84 14.74
N THR A 404 -26.03 -10.27 15.88
CA THR A 404 -27.41 -9.83 16.13
C THR A 404 -27.86 -8.76 15.14
N THR A 405 -27.03 -7.74 14.92
CA THR A 405 -27.32 -6.64 13.99
C THR A 405 -27.38 -7.16 12.55
N ILE A 406 -26.44 -8.02 12.14
CA ILE A 406 -26.42 -8.63 10.80
C ILE A 406 -27.69 -9.46 10.57
N ASN A 407 -28.09 -10.31 11.52
CA ASN A 407 -29.30 -11.12 11.41
C ASN A 407 -30.58 -10.27 11.40
N LYS A 408 -30.61 -9.17 12.15
CA LYS A 408 -31.71 -8.20 12.10
C LYS A 408 -31.83 -7.56 10.72
N ILE A 409 -30.71 -7.16 10.12
CA ILE A 409 -30.67 -6.63 8.75
C ILE A 409 -31.18 -7.67 7.76
N ALA A 410 -30.71 -8.93 7.85
CA ALA A 410 -31.14 -10.03 7.00
C ALA A 410 -32.66 -10.22 7.00
N LYS A 411 -33.29 -10.18 8.20
CA LYS A 411 -34.75 -10.22 8.36
C LYS A 411 -35.44 -9.01 7.73
N ILE A 412 -34.93 -7.80 7.97
CA ILE A 412 -35.52 -6.54 7.46
C ILE A 412 -35.54 -6.51 5.93
N ILE A 413 -34.48 -6.99 5.26
CA ILE A 413 -34.45 -7.06 3.79
C ILE A 413 -35.24 -8.25 3.23
N GLY A 414 -35.87 -9.05 4.11
CA GLY A 414 -36.76 -10.15 3.79
C GLY A 414 -36.06 -11.38 3.24
N LEU A 415 -34.88 -11.74 3.76
CA LEU A 415 -34.27 -13.03 3.42
C LEU A 415 -35.07 -14.18 4.01
N ASP A 416 -35.10 -15.31 3.30
CA ASP A 416 -35.46 -16.59 3.89
C ASP A 416 -34.37 -16.98 4.88
N MET A 417 -34.73 -16.96 6.17
CA MET A 417 -33.74 -17.11 7.24
C MET A 417 -33.18 -18.53 7.32
N THR A 418 -33.94 -19.54 6.93
CA THR A 418 -33.46 -20.93 6.86
C THR A 418 -32.36 -21.07 5.80
N THR A 419 -32.61 -20.58 4.59
CA THR A 419 -31.61 -20.56 3.50
C THR A 419 -30.40 -19.70 3.86
N TYR A 420 -30.62 -18.57 4.52
CA TYR A 420 -29.54 -17.68 4.99
C TYR A 420 -28.65 -18.38 6.03
N ASP A 421 -29.22 -18.99 7.06
CA ASP A 421 -28.47 -19.66 8.13
C ASP A 421 -27.69 -20.88 7.59
N ASN A 422 -28.29 -21.63 6.64
CA ASN A 422 -27.61 -22.70 5.92
C ASN A 422 -26.40 -22.18 5.13
N ALA A 423 -26.57 -21.07 4.39
CA ALA A 423 -25.48 -20.47 3.61
C ALA A 423 -24.36 -19.91 4.50
N MET A 424 -24.71 -19.37 5.68
CA MET A 424 -23.75 -18.86 6.67
C MET A 424 -22.90 -19.97 7.31
N THR A 425 -23.41 -21.21 7.36
CA THR A 425 -22.73 -22.34 8.04
C THR A 425 -22.06 -23.32 7.08
N ALA A 426 -22.53 -23.43 5.82
CA ALA A 426 -21.99 -24.35 4.82
C ALA A 426 -20.53 -24.08 4.37
N GLY A 427 -19.92 -22.97 4.78
CA GLY A 427 -18.53 -22.62 4.48
C GLY A 427 -18.25 -22.15 3.05
N GLY A 428 -19.18 -22.34 2.11
CA GLY A 428 -19.03 -21.91 0.71
C GLY A 428 -18.80 -20.41 0.55
N ALA A 429 -19.52 -19.57 1.32
CA ALA A 429 -19.30 -18.12 1.33
C ALA A 429 -17.88 -17.76 1.76
N ARG A 430 -17.38 -18.39 2.82
CA ARG A 430 -16.02 -18.16 3.34
C ARG A 430 -14.94 -18.51 2.32
N GLN A 431 -15.08 -19.64 1.62
CA GLN A 431 -14.15 -20.03 0.56
C GLN A 431 -14.15 -19.01 -0.60
N ARG A 432 -15.34 -18.51 -0.98
CA ARG A 432 -15.48 -17.49 -2.02
C ARG A 432 -14.79 -16.17 -1.65
N ILE A 433 -14.99 -15.71 -0.42
CA ILE A 433 -14.35 -14.52 0.15
C ILE A 433 -12.84 -14.70 0.22
N GLN A 434 -12.37 -15.88 0.63
CA GLN A 434 -10.96 -16.20 0.70
C GLN A 434 -10.27 -16.12 -0.66
N ARG A 435 -10.94 -16.53 -1.75
CA ARG A 435 -10.47 -16.33 -3.13
C ARG A 435 -10.36 -14.84 -3.50
N ASP A 436 -11.29 -14.00 -3.07
CA ASP A 436 -11.21 -12.55 -3.31
C ASP A 436 -10.03 -11.91 -2.54
N ILE A 437 -9.82 -12.30 -1.27
CA ILE A 437 -8.68 -11.87 -0.45
C ILE A 437 -7.35 -12.24 -1.13
N GLU A 438 -7.24 -13.47 -1.63
CA GLU A 438 -6.04 -13.94 -2.33
C GLU A 438 -5.80 -13.17 -3.63
N GLN A 439 -6.86 -12.96 -4.41
CA GLN A 439 -6.80 -12.24 -5.66
C GLN A 439 -6.35 -10.80 -5.47
N VAL A 440 -6.85 -10.09 -4.46
CA VAL A 440 -6.37 -8.72 -4.21
C VAL A 440 -4.97 -8.71 -3.62
N ALA A 441 -4.61 -9.68 -2.78
CA ALA A 441 -3.26 -9.82 -2.26
C ALA A 441 -2.23 -10.02 -3.39
N SER A 442 -2.60 -10.75 -4.46
CA SER A 442 -1.75 -10.94 -5.65
C SER A 442 -1.54 -9.66 -6.49
N THR A 443 -2.20 -8.55 -6.13
CA THR A 443 -1.98 -7.22 -6.73
C THR A 443 -1.17 -6.26 -5.84
N GLY A 444 -0.69 -6.76 -4.69
CA GLY A 444 0.01 -5.97 -3.68
C GLY A 444 -0.88 -5.02 -2.92
N ALA A 445 -2.20 -5.22 -2.99
CA ALA A 445 -3.12 -4.54 -2.10
C ALA A 445 -2.95 -5.06 -0.67
N ARG A 446 -2.81 -4.13 0.28
CA ARG A 446 -2.65 -4.43 1.72
C ARG A 446 -3.73 -3.79 2.61
N GLY A 447 -4.83 -3.35 2.01
CA GLY A 447 -5.91 -2.65 2.73
C GLY A 447 -7.20 -2.57 1.94
N THR A 448 -8.14 -1.75 2.41
CA THR A 448 -9.39 -1.47 1.71
C THR A 448 -9.76 0.02 1.76
N PRO A 449 -10.42 0.55 0.72
CA PRO A 449 -10.76 -0.14 -0.53
C PRO A 449 -9.56 -0.28 -1.47
N ASN A 450 -9.59 -1.28 -2.35
CA ASN A 450 -8.69 -1.38 -3.50
C ASN A 450 -9.51 -1.41 -4.79
N LEU A 451 -9.15 -0.54 -5.73
CA LEU A 451 -9.94 -0.26 -6.93
C LEU A 451 -9.14 -0.56 -8.19
N PHE A 452 -9.80 -1.19 -9.17
CA PHE A 452 -9.22 -1.49 -10.48
C PHE A 452 -10.19 -1.09 -11.58
N ILE A 453 -9.77 -0.25 -12.51
CA ILE A 453 -10.56 0.16 -13.68
C ILE A 453 -9.92 -0.47 -14.91
N ASN A 454 -10.61 -1.41 -15.54
CA ASN A 454 -10.08 -2.23 -16.65
C ASN A 454 -8.69 -2.82 -16.31
N GLY A 455 -8.57 -3.38 -15.10
CA GLY A 455 -7.34 -3.95 -14.55
C GLY A 455 -6.33 -2.93 -14.01
N LYS A 456 -6.47 -1.63 -14.31
CA LYS A 456 -5.54 -0.61 -13.80
C LYS A 456 -5.87 -0.23 -12.37
N LYS A 457 -4.88 -0.36 -11.48
CA LYS A 457 -5.04 -0.04 -10.05
C LYS A 457 -5.21 1.47 -9.86
N VAL A 458 -6.24 1.87 -9.13
CA VAL A 458 -6.47 3.25 -8.70
C VAL A 458 -5.93 3.39 -7.27
N ILE A 459 -4.91 4.24 -7.10
CA ILE A 459 -4.18 4.37 -5.82
C ILE A 459 -4.90 5.34 -4.89
N GLY A 460 -5.24 4.86 -3.69
CA GLY A 460 -5.83 5.63 -2.59
C GLY A 460 -7.36 5.75 -2.67
N ALA A 461 -7.99 6.10 -1.55
CA ALA A 461 -9.43 6.39 -1.47
C ALA A 461 -9.71 7.70 -2.24
N LYS A 462 -10.05 7.58 -3.53
CA LYS A 462 -10.33 8.72 -4.40
C LYS A 462 -11.76 9.24 -4.18
N GLN A 463 -11.92 10.56 -4.27
CA GLN A 463 -13.23 11.18 -4.28
C GLN A 463 -13.95 10.92 -5.62
N ALA A 464 -15.28 11.06 -5.65
CA ALA A 464 -16.12 10.81 -6.83
C ALA A 464 -15.61 11.50 -8.11
N GLY A 465 -15.21 12.77 -8.02
CA GLY A 465 -14.70 13.53 -9.16
C GLY A 465 -13.40 12.96 -9.76
N GLN A 466 -12.52 12.40 -8.92
CA GLN A 466 -11.28 11.77 -9.39
C GLN A 466 -11.57 10.42 -10.06
N LEU A 467 -12.49 9.62 -9.50
CA LEU A 467 -12.91 8.35 -10.12
C LEU A 467 -13.55 8.57 -11.48
N LYS A 468 -14.38 9.61 -11.61
CA LYS A 468 -14.95 10.04 -12.90
C LYS A 468 -13.85 10.24 -13.96
N THR A 469 -12.77 10.95 -13.64
CA THR A 469 -11.66 11.16 -14.58
C THR A 469 -11.02 9.85 -15.04
N PHE A 470 -10.81 8.89 -14.14
CA PHE A 470 -10.25 7.59 -14.53
C PHE A 470 -11.22 6.76 -15.38
N ILE A 471 -12.52 6.80 -15.06
CA ILE A 471 -13.56 6.09 -15.82
C ILE A 471 -13.67 6.71 -17.23
N ASP A 472 -13.71 8.03 -17.35
CA ASP A 472 -13.78 8.71 -18.65
C ASP A 472 -12.57 8.37 -19.52
N ALA A 473 -11.36 8.39 -18.94
CA ALA A 473 -10.14 8.01 -19.65
C ALA A 473 -10.15 6.54 -20.09
N ALA A 474 -10.65 5.64 -19.25
CA ALA A 474 -10.80 4.22 -19.59
C ALA A 474 -11.85 4.02 -20.69
N LEU A 475 -12.96 4.78 -20.66
CA LEU A 475 -14.04 4.70 -21.63
C LEU A 475 -13.59 5.11 -23.03
N VAL A 476 -12.80 6.17 -23.16
CA VAL A 476 -12.21 6.58 -24.45
C VAL A 476 -11.36 5.45 -25.04
N LYS A 477 -10.46 4.86 -24.24
CA LYS A 477 -9.58 3.77 -24.67
C LYS A 477 -10.37 2.50 -25.02
N ALA A 478 -11.39 2.18 -24.24
CA ALA A 478 -12.26 1.03 -24.46
C ALA A 478 -13.04 1.16 -25.77
N LYS A 479 -13.66 2.32 -26.01
CA LYS A 479 -14.38 2.61 -27.26
C LYS A 479 -13.48 2.53 -28.49
N ALA A 480 -12.23 3.01 -28.40
CA ALA A 480 -11.27 2.89 -29.48
C ALA A 480 -10.94 1.42 -29.81
N LYS A 481 -10.75 0.56 -28.80
CA LYS A 481 -10.54 -0.89 -29.00
C LYS A 481 -11.75 -1.59 -29.60
N ILE A 482 -12.95 -1.21 -29.17
CA ILE A 482 -14.19 -1.76 -29.74
C ILE A 482 -14.34 -1.35 -31.20
N ALA A 483 -14.08 -0.08 -31.52
CA ALA A 483 -14.09 0.43 -32.89
C ALA A 483 -13.04 -0.27 -33.79
N SER A 484 -11.93 -0.76 -33.22
CA SER A 484 -10.93 -1.54 -33.94
C SER A 484 -11.24 -3.05 -34.00
N GLY A 485 -12.48 -3.47 -33.70
CA GLY A 485 -12.94 -4.85 -33.85
C GLY A 485 -12.94 -5.72 -32.58
N GLN A 486 -12.55 -5.19 -31.42
CA GLN A 486 -12.66 -5.95 -30.16
C GLN A 486 -14.13 -6.08 -29.73
N GLN A 487 -14.58 -7.29 -29.40
CA GLN A 487 -15.94 -7.48 -28.87
C GLN A 487 -16.08 -6.90 -27.45
N ALA A 488 -17.13 -6.12 -27.22
CA ALA A 488 -17.39 -5.47 -25.94
C ALA A 488 -17.52 -6.48 -24.78
N GLY A 489 -18.21 -7.60 -25.01
CA GLY A 489 -18.41 -8.66 -24.02
C GLY A 489 -17.13 -9.36 -23.53
N THR A 490 -16.04 -9.31 -24.33
CA THR A 490 -14.75 -9.93 -23.97
C THR A 490 -13.64 -8.91 -23.72
N LEU A 491 -13.95 -7.61 -23.83
CA LEU A 491 -12.96 -6.54 -23.71
C LEU A 491 -12.27 -6.53 -22.35
N TYR A 492 -13.01 -6.72 -21.25
CA TYR A 492 -12.39 -6.72 -19.94
C TYR A 492 -11.36 -7.85 -19.78
N GLU A 493 -11.76 -9.08 -20.15
CA GLU A 493 -10.88 -10.24 -20.07
C GLU A 493 -9.63 -10.09 -20.95
N SER A 494 -9.78 -9.55 -22.18
CA SER A 494 -8.62 -9.29 -23.04
C SER A 494 -7.71 -8.20 -22.49
N LEU A 495 -8.25 -7.18 -21.82
CA LEU A 495 -7.45 -6.14 -21.18
C LEU A 495 -6.61 -6.68 -20.02
N ILE A 496 -7.12 -7.64 -19.25
CA ILE A 496 -6.45 -8.17 -18.05
C ILE A 496 -5.67 -9.47 -18.28
N ALA A 497 -5.79 -10.10 -19.45
CA ALA A 497 -5.18 -11.40 -19.76
C ALA A 497 -3.66 -11.40 -19.53
N GLU A 498 -2.99 -10.34 -19.97
CA GLU A 498 -1.55 -10.10 -19.80
C GLU A 498 -1.25 -9.21 -18.58
N GLY A 499 -2.24 -8.96 -17.73
CA GLY A 499 -2.09 -8.16 -16.52
C GLY A 499 -1.04 -8.75 -15.57
N LYS A 500 -0.31 -7.88 -14.88
CA LYS A 500 0.69 -8.30 -13.89
C LYS A 500 0.02 -9.06 -12.74
N LEU A 501 0.77 -10.02 -12.20
CA LEU A 501 0.51 -10.71 -10.95
C LEU A 501 1.75 -10.54 -10.06
N LEU A 502 1.55 -10.33 -8.76
CA LEU A 502 2.66 -10.27 -7.82
C LEU A 502 3.37 -11.61 -7.68
N ASP A 503 2.66 -12.71 -7.85
CA ASP A 503 3.13 -14.07 -7.68
C ASP A 503 3.57 -14.70 -9.02
N SER A 504 4.11 -13.88 -9.91
CA SER A 504 4.40 -14.21 -11.31
C SER A 504 5.12 -15.56 -11.46
N LEU A 505 4.41 -16.50 -12.09
CA LEU A 505 4.92 -17.80 -12.53
C LEU A 505 5.12 -17.74 -14.05
N SER A 506 6.25 -18.20 -14.56
CA SER A 506 6.47 -18.29 -16.01
C SER A 506 5.42 -19.20 -16.66
N PRO A 507 4.92 -18.91 -17.86
CA PRO A 507 3.99 -19.82 -18.55
C PRO A 507 4.61 -21.19 -18.84
N ALA A 508 5.88 -21.21 -19.28
CA ALA A 508 6.60 -22.44 -19.59
C ALA A 508 7.10 -23.15 -18.32
N LYS A 509 6.93 -24.48 -18.28
CA LYS A 509 7.52 -25.36 -17.27
C LYS A 509 8.93 -25.76 -17.69
N GLN A 510 9.85 -25.75 -16.73
CA GLN A 510 11.21 -26.22 -16.87
C GLN A 510 11.35 -27.60 -16.22
N LYS A 511 12.11 -28.50 -16.85
CA LYS A 511 12.51 -29.76 -16.23
C LYS A 511 13.71 -29.51 -15.33
N ILE A 512 13.54 -29.77 -14.04
CA ILE A 512 14.57 -29.53 -13.02
C ILE A 512 14.90 -30.85 -12.35
N THR A 513 16.17 -31.25 -12.42
CA THR A 513 16.71 -32.42 -11.72
C THR A 513 16.99 -32.02 -10.28
N THR A 514 16.36 -32.71 -9.34
CA THR A 514 16.59 -32.55 -7.89
C THR A 514 17.06 -33.86 -7.27
N ARG A 515 17.69 -33.76 -6.09
CA ARG A 515 18.22 -34.93 -5.37
C ARG A 515 17.30 -35.27 -4.18
N PRO A 516 16.86 -36.53 -4.01
CA PRO A 516 15.96 -36.91 -2.92
C PRO A 516 16.51 -36.57 -1.52
N ASN A 517 17.80 -36.76 -1.28
CA ASN A 517 18.47 -36.47 -0.01
C ASN A 517 18.70 -34.96 0.27
N GLN A 518 18.35 -34.09 -0.68
CA GLN A 518 18.30 -32.63 -0.52
C GLN A 518 16.86 -32.11 -0.72
N SER A 519 15.88 -32.97 -0.50
CA SER A 519 14.46 -32.63 -0.54
C SER A 519 13.81 -32.92 0.81
N ARG A 520 12.78 -32.15 1.18
CA ARG A 520 11.90 -32.44 2.34
C ARG A 520 10.44 -32.28 1.95
N GLY A 521 9.55 -32.94 2.70
CA GLY A 521 8.14 -33.07 2.37
C GLY A 521 7.82 -34.39 1.63
N PRO A 522 6.53 -34.69 1.41
CA PRO A 522 6.11 -35.97 0.85
C PRO A 522 6.45 -36.13 -0.63
N SER A 523 6.70 -37.37 -1.06
CA SER A 523 6.97 -37.70 -2.46
C SER A 523 5.79 -37.41 -3.40
N GLY A 524 4.56 -37.52 -2.90
CA GLY A 524 3.31 -37.22 -3.61
C GLY A 524 2.82 -35.77 -3.47
N ALA A 525 3.67 -34.83 -3.04
CA ALA A 525 3.29 -33.43 -2.92
C ALA A 525 2.79 -32.86 -4.26
N VAL A 526 1.59 -32.30 -4.28
CA VAL A 526 1.02 -31.61 -5.45
C VAL A 526 1.72 -30.28 -5.79
N ILE A 527 2.48 -29.75 -4.83
CA ILE A 527 3.33 -28.57 -4.99
C ILE A 527 4.77 -28.95 -4.74
N HIS A 528 5.63 -28.72 -5.73
CA HIS A 528 7.07 -28.89 -5.64
C HIS A 528 7.76 -27.53 -5.82
N ILE A 529 8.35 -27.03 -4.74
CA ILE A 529 9.17 -25.82 -4.74
C ILE A 529 10.63 -26.25 -4.90
N VAL A 530 11.30 -25.77 -5.94
CA VAL A 530 12.73 -25.98 -6.13
C VAL A 530 13.45 -24.66 -5.98
N VAL A 531 14.48 -24.64 -5.15
CA VAL A 531 15.25 -23.43 -4.86
C VAL A 531 16.71 -23.65 -5.23
N PHE A 532 17.20 -22.81 -6.14
CA PHE A 532 18.62 -22.71 -6.47
C PHE A 532 19.25 -21.67 -5.56
N GLU A 533 20.15 -22.11 -4.69
CA GLU A 533 20.66 -21.27 -3.60
C GLU A 533 22.17 -21.38 -3.43
N ASP A 534 22.68 -20.41 -2.67
CA ASP A 534 24.07 -20.26 -2.30
C ASP A 534 24.12 -20.04 -0.78
N PHE A 535 24.86 -20.90 -0.08
CA PHE A 535 24.98 -20.86 1.37
C PHE A 535 25.67 -19.61 1.92
N GLN A 536 26.33 -18.77 1.11
CA GLN A 536 26.90 -17.49 1.52
C GLN A 536 26.07 -16.28 1.05
N CYS A 537 24.95 -16.52 0.36
CA CYS A 537 24.10 -15.45 -0.15
C CYS A 537 23.10 -14.93 0.90
N PRO A 538 23.15 -13.64 1.30
CA PRO A 538 22.25 -13.10 2.31
C PRO A 538 20.78 -13.05 1.84
N PHE A 539 20.52 -13.03 0.53
CA PHE A 539 19.16 -13.12 0.00
C PHE A 539 18.57 -14.53 0.13
N CYS A 540 19.39 -15.58 -0.02
CA CYS A 540 18.98 -16.97 0.21
C CYS A 540 18.61 -17.18 1.68
N ALA A 541 19.46 -16.69 2.59
CA ALA A 541 19.19 -16.74 4.03
C ALA A 541 17.89 -16.02 4.42
N ARG A 542 17.53 -14.93 3.73
CA ARG A 542 16.24 -14.21 3.92
C ARG A 542 15.04 -14.94 3.31
N LEU A 543 15.23 -15.73 2.25
CA LEU A 543 14.16 -16.51 1.61
C LEU A 543 13.71 -17.68 2.49
N ASP A 544 14.65 -18.37 3.15
CA ASP A 544 14.42 -19.60 3.90
C ASP A 544 13.20 -19.57 4.85
N PRO A 545 12.97 -18.56 5.70
CA PRO A 545 11.79 -18.50 6.57
C PRO A 545 10.46 -18.47 5.81
N HIS A 546 10.42 -17.93 4.59
CA HIS A 546 9.21 -17.90 3.76
C HIS A 546 8.90 -19.26 3.16
N ILE A 547 9.92 -20.06 2.83
CA ILE A 547 9.75 -21.45 2.37
C ILE A 547 9.25 -22.32 3.52
N VAL A 548 9.87 -22.20 4.71
CA VAL A 548 9.42 -22.89 5.93
C VAL A 548 7.96 -22.57 6.25
N ALA A 549 7.53 -21.33 6.05
CA ALA A 549 6.13 -20.95 6.24
C ALA A 549 5.18 -21.71 5.31
N MET A 550 5.56 -21.99 4.06
CA MET A 550 4.71 -22.73 3.11
C MET A 550 4.58 -24.19 3.48
N GLU A 551 5.64 -24.80 4.02
CA GLU A 551 5.61 -26.18 4.48
C GLU A 551 4.70 -26.35 5.70
N ARG A 552 4.72 -25.36 6.61
CA ARG A 552 3.82 -25.31 7.77
C ARG A 552 2.37 -25.06 7.38
N GLU A 553 2.13 -24.18 6.41
CA GLU A 553 0.78 -23.79 5.98
C GLU A 553 0.11 -24.84 5.09
N PHE A 554 0.89 -25.57 4.28
CA PHE A 554 0.41 -26.60 3.36
C PHE A 554 1.03 -27.96 3.68
N PRO A 555 0.78 -28.50 4.90
CA PRO A 555 1.34 -29.78 5.30
C PRO A 555 0.89 -30.86 4.32
N ASN A 556 1.76 -31.84 4.09
CA ASN A 556 1.55 -32.96 3.16
C ASN A 556 1.34 -32.60 1.68
N ARG A 557 1.40 -31.32 1.32
CA ARG A 557 1.14 -30.89 -0.05
C ARG A 557 2.26 -30.11 -0.70
N VAL A 558 3.22 -29.64 0.09
CA VAL A 558 4.44 -28.99 -0.38
C VAL A 558 5.64 -29.90 -0.16
N LYS A 559 6.41 -30.09 -1.22
CA LYS A 559 7.77 -30.63 -1.21
C LYS A 559 8.72 -29.50 -1.58
N VAL A 560 9.83 -29.39 -0.86
CA VAL A 560 10.89 -28.44 -1.12
C VAL A 560 12.15 -29.20 -1.54
N SER A 561 12.82 -28.77 -2.59
CA SER A 561 14.12 -29.29 -3.03
C SER A 561 15.14 -28.17 -3.14
N TRP A 562 16.32 -28.42 -2.58
CA TRP A 562 17.50 -27.58 -2.75
C TRP A 562 18.32 -28.00 -3.98
N VAL A 563 18.87 -27.03 -4.70
CA VAL A 563 19.85 -27.23 -5.77
C VAL A 563 21.00 -26.23 -5.58
N ASP A 564 22.24 -26.73 -5.57
CA ASP A 564 23.42 -25.88 -5.30
C ASP A 564 23.71 -24.95 -6.49
N PHE A 565 23.75 -23.64 -6.25
CA PHE A 565 24.15 -22.64 -7.24
C PHE A 565 25.13 -21.60 -6.64
N PRO A 566 26.34 -22.03 -6.23
CA PRO A 566 27.32 -21.14 -5.61
C PRO A 566 27.82 -20.07 -6.59
N LEU A 567 27.66 -18.80 -6.23
CA LEU A 567 28.10 -17.64 -7.01
C LEU A 567 29.55 -17.28 -6.67
N THR A 568 30.47 -18.20 -6.95
CA THR A 568 31.87 -18.17 -6.48
C THR A 568 32.66 -16.90 -6.79
N LYS A 569 32.25 -16.12 -7.81
CA LYS A 569 32.87 -14.82 -8.15
C LYS A 569 32.66 -13.75 -7.08
N ILE A 570 31.54 -13.80 -6.36
CA ILE A 570 31.17 -12.80 -5.35
C ILE A 570 31.02 -13.43 -3.94
N HIS A 571 30.93 -14.75 -3.88
CA HIS A 571 30.82 -15.53 -2.65
C HIS A 571 31.90 -16.63 -2.64
N PRO A 572 33.14 -16.31 -2.22
CA PRO A 572 34.29 -17.23 -2.34
C PRO A 572 34.14 -18.52 -1.51
N GLN A 573 33.35 -18.50 -0.43
CA GLN A 573 33.12 -19.65 0.44
C GLN A 573 31.83 -20.43 0.09
N ALA A 574 31.08 -19.99 -0.92
CA ALA A 574 29.87 -20.67 -1.37
C ALA A 574 30.12 -22.13 -1.78
N ASN A 575 31.22 -22.39 -2.48
CA ASN A 575 31.54 -23.72 -2.99
C ASN A 575 31.89 -24.70 -1.87
N ILE A 576 32.71 -24.31 -0.88
CA ILE A 576 33.06 -25.18 0.25
C ILE A 576 31.84 -25.45 1.15
N ALA A 577 30.97 -24.46 1.32
CA ALA A 577 29.70 -24.63 2.04
C ALA A 577 28.74 -25.59 1.30
N ALA A 578 28.63 -25.48 -0.04
CA ALA A 578 27.84 -26.41 -0.85
C ALA A 578 28.36 -27.85 -0.74
N GLN A 579 29.69 -28.03 -0.75
CA GLN A 579 30.29 -29.35 -0.53
C GLN A 579 30.01 -29.92 0.86
N ALA A 580 30.04 -29.08 1.92
CA ALA A 580 29.62 -29.49 3.26
C ALA A 580 28.15 -29.90 3.27
N GLY A 581 27.28 -29.18 2.54
CA GLY A 581 25.90 -29.55 2.32
C GLY A 581 25.75 -30.92 1.63
N LYS A 582 26.51 -31.19 0.57
CA LYS A 582 26.50 -32.50 -0.11
C LYS A 582 26.91 -33.64 0.81
N GLU A 583 27.95 -33.45 1.62
CA GLU A 583 28.33 -34.44 2.63
C GLU A 583 27.24 -34.62 3.69
N ALA A 584 26.63 -33.54 4.17
CA ALA A 584 25.51 -33.61 5.09
C ALA A 584 24.34 -34.40 4.48
N ALA A 585 24.08 -34.24 3.18
CA ALA A 585 23.07 -35.00 2.46
C ALA A 585 23.43 -36.48 2.32
N ALA A 586 24.71 -36.82 2.10
CA ALA A 586 25.18 -38.21 2.09
C ALA A 586 25.01 -38.91 3.45
N GLN A 587 25.08 -38.14 4.54
CA GLN A 587 24.84 -38.63 5.90
C GLN A 587 23.36 -38.54 6.34
N GLY A 588 22.44 -38.13 5.46
CA GLY A 588 21.01 -38.01 5.79
C GLY A 588 20.65 -36.84 6.71
N LYS A 589 21.53 -35.84 6.82
CA LYS A 589 21.44 -34.70 7.75
C LYS A 589 21.44 -33.34 7.03
N PHE A 590 21.16 -33.31 5.73
CA PHE A 590 21.18 -32.09 4.92
C PHE A 590 20.40 -30.94 5.56
N TRP A 591 19.12 -31.15 5.89
CA TRP A 591 18.26 -30.08 6.40
C TRP A 591 18.64 -29.61 7.80
N ALA A 592 19.12 -30.51 8.67
CA ALA A 592 19.64 -30.12 9.97
C ALA A 592 20.86 -29.19 9.84
N PHE A 593 21.76 -29.51 8.91
CA PHE A 593 22.93 -28.67 8.60
C PHE A 593 22.55 -27.36 7.91
N HIS A 594 21.72 -27.43 6.88
CA HIS A 594 21.18 -26.29 6.14
C HIS A 594 20.52 -25.27 7.07
N ASP A 595 19.60 -25.70 7.93
CA ASP A 595 18.83 -24.80 8.79
C ASP A 595 19.73 -24.10 9.82
N LEU A 596 20.73 -24.80 10.35
CA LEU A 596 21.73 -24.21 11.24
C LEU A 596 22.60 -23.17 10.52
N LEU A 597 23.07 -23.49 9.32
CA LEU A 597 23.92 -22.61 8.53
C LEU A 597 23.15 -21.35 8.09
N MET A 598 21.92 -21.49 7.57
CA MET A 598 21.08 -20.37 7.16
C MET A 598 20.68 -19.48 8.34
N LYS A 599 20.40 -20.08 9.50
CA LYS A 599 20.15 -19.34 10.74
C LYS A 599 21.39 -18.54 11.17
N ALA A 600 22.58 -19.17 11.18
CA ALA A 600 23.82 -18.49 11.53
C ALA A 600 24.10 -17.31 10.59
N GLN A 601 23.82 -17.45 9.29
CA GLN A 601 23.96 -16.36 8.32
C GLN A 601 23.02 -15.19 8.60
N ARG A 602 21.73 -15.46 8.85
CA ARG A 602 20.77 -14.40 9.22
C ARG A 602 21.18 -13.65 10.50
N GLN A 603 21.90 -14.31 11.40
CA GLN A 603 22.37 -13.75 12.66
C GLN A 603 23.74 -13.07 12.55
N GLY A 604 24.38 -13.07 11.37
CA GLY A 604 25.74 -12.56 11.21
C GLY A 604 26.82 -13.41 11.90
N GLN A 605 26.50 -14.66 12.23
CA GLN A 605 27.34 -15.60 12.98
C GLN A 605 27.94 -16.71 12.09
N GLN A 606 27.87 -16.54 10.78
CA GLN A 606 28.27 -17.57 9.83
C GLN A 606 29.80 -17.63 9.69
N GLN A 607 30.35 -18.84 9.82
CA GLN A 607 31.75 -19.16 9.54
C GLN A 607 31.80 -20.30 8.51
N LEU A 608 32.20 -19.98 7.28
CA LEU A 608 32.22 -20.95 6.16
C LEU A 608 33.62 -21.46 5.82
N ASP A 609 34.62 -21.21 6.66
CA ASP A 609 35.89 -21.93 6.56
C ASP A 609 35.71 -23.39 7.03
N SER A 610 36.74 -24.21 6.81
CA SER A 610 36.67 -25.64 7.13
C SER A 610 36.41 -25.91 8.62
N ALA A 611 36.85 -25.03 9.53
CA ALA A 611 36.66 -25.21 10.97
C ALA A 611 35.21 -24.88 11.35
N GLY A 612 34.70 -23.73 10.92
CA GLY A 612 33.32 -23.30 11.14
C GLY A 612 32.30 -24.28 10.56
N LEU A 613 32.54 -24.80 9.35
CA LEU A 613 31.69 -25.84 8.74
C LEU A 613 31.74 -27.16 9.52
N THR A 614 32.89 -27.53 10.07
CA THR A 614 33.03 -28.74 10.89
C THR A 614 32.27 -28.60 12.22
N GLU A 615 32.34 -27.43 12.86
CA GLU A 615 31.61 -27.16 14.11
C GLU A 615 30.10 -27.11 13.88
N LEU A 616 29.64 -26.43 12.81
CA LEU A 616 28.23 -26.49 12.42
C LEU A 616 27.80 -27.93 12.09
N GLY A 617 28.66 -28.70 11.43
CA GLY A 617 28.43 -30.11 11.14
C GLY A 617 28.26 -30.94 12.40
N LYS A 618 29.10 -30.73 13.42
CA LYS A 618 28.97 -31.37 14.74
C LYS A 618 27.62 -31.07 15.37
N ARG A 619 27.18 -29.80 15.35
CA ARG A 619 25.87 -29.37 15.88
C ARG A 619 24.69 -29.97 15.11
N ALA A 620 24.86 -30.22 13.81
CA ALA A 620 23.89 -30.91 12.97
C ALA A 620 23.88 -32.44 13.15
N GLY A 621 24.81 -32.99 13.94
CA GLY A 621 24.97 -34.43 14.17
C GLY A 621 25.69 -35.16 13.02
N LEU A 622 26.58 -34.47 12.30
CA LEU A 622 27.43 -35.08 11.27
C LEU A 622 28.63 -35.81 11.89
N ASN A 623 29.09 -36.85 11.21
CA ASN A 623 30.43 -37.39 11.40
C ASN A 623 31.45 -36.36 10.86
N THR A 624 32.09 -35.64 11.78
CA THR A 624 33.02 -34.56 11.47
C THR A 624 34.30 -35.05 10.79
N THR A 625 34.76 -36.27 11.07
CA THR A 625 35.91 -36.87 10.39
C THR A 625 35.62 -37.09 8.90
N LYS A 626 34.44 -37.62 8.56
CA LYS A 626 34.00 -37.78 7.16
C LYS A 626 33.85 -36.42 6.48
N LEU A 627 33.26 -35.44 7.18
CA LEU A 627 33.12 -34.08 6.68
C LEU A 627 34.46 -33.42 6.37
N SER A 628 35.38 -33.37 7.32
CA SER A 628 36.69 -32.76 7.10
C SER A 628 37.47 -33.48 5.99
N LYS A 629 37.35 -34.81 5.87
CA LYS A 629 37.95 -35.57 4.76
C LYS A 629 37.35 -35.15 3.42
N ALA A 630 36.02 -35.10 3.30
CA ALA A 630 35.31 -34.74 2.08
C ALA A 630 35.64 -33.31 1.61
N LEU A 631 35.73 -32.35 2.55
CA LEU A 631 36.10 -30.97 2.25
C LEU A 631 37.55 -30.85 1.77
N LYS A 632 38.49 -31.56 2.42
CA LYS A 632 39.91 -31.57 2.01
C LYS A 632 40.13 -32.20 0.64
N SER A 633 39.42 -33.27 0.32
CA SER A 633 39.58 -33.99 -0.97
C SER A 633 38.69 -33.46 -2.09
N ASN A 634 37.91 -32.41 -1.85
CA ASN A 634 36.93 -31.88 -2.80
C ASN A 634 35.96 -32.97 -3.31
N ALA A 635 35.57 -33.91 -2.45
CA ALA A 635 34.84 -35.12 -2.85
C ALA A 635 33.51 -34.83 -3.58
N TRP A 636 32.90 -33.69 -3.27
CA TRP A 636 31.59 -33.29 -3.79
C TRP A 636 31.65 -32.21 -4.86
N GLY A 637 32.86 -31.78 -5.26
CA GLY A 637 33.03 -30.69 -6.24
C GLY A 637 32.28 -30.93 -7.55
N LYS A 638 32.37 -32.14 -8.11
CA LYS A 638 31.65 -32.51 -9.34
C LYS A 638 30.13 -32.36 -9.21
N ALA A 639 29.56 -32.85 -8.11
CA ALA A 639 28.11 -32.78 -7.87
C ALA A 639 27.62 -31.33 -7.70
N VAL A 640 28.42 -30.48 -7.06
CA VAL A 640 28.14 -29.03 -6.95
C VAL A 640 28.24 -28.36 -8.32
N THR A 641 29.24 -28.70 -9.14
CA THR A 641 29.38 -28.18 -10.51
C THR A 641 28.22 -28.62 -11.42
N GLU A 642 27.73 -29.86 -11.29
CA GLU A 642 26.56 -30.34 -12.05
C GLU A 642 25.29 -29.53 -11.76
N ASP A 643 25.04 -29.24 -10.48
CA ASP A 643 23.91 -28.42 -10.05
C ASP A 643 24.05 -26.97 -10.54
N ALA A 644 25.26 -26.39 -10.45
CA ALA A 644 25.54 -25.05 -10.97
C ALA A 644 25.41 -24.97 -12.51
N ALA A 645 25.84 -26.01 -13.23
CA ALA A 645 25.69 -26.10 -14.68
C ALA A 645 24.21 -26.22 -15.09
N GLN A 646 23.37 -26.88 -14.28
CA GLN A 646 21.93 -26.88 -14.47
C GLN A 646 21.35 -25.46 -14.33
N ALA A 647 21.76 -24.71 -13.31
CA ALA A 647 21.33 -23.32 -13.14
C ALA A 647 21.70 -22.45 -14.36
N GLN A 648 22.90 -22.63 -14.91
CA GLN A 648 23.34 -21.95 -16.13
C GLN A 648 22.53 -22.34 -17.36
N ARG A 649 22.21 -23.63 -17.57
CA ARG A 649 21.35 -24.09 -18.67
C ARG A 649 19.94 -23.51 -18.61
N LEU A 650 19.43 -23.28 -17.39
CA LEU A 650 18.15 -22.63 -17.15
C LEU A 650 18.22 -21.09 -17.30
N GLY A 651 19.40 -20.53 -17.59
CA GLY A 651 19.61 -19.09 -17.76
C GLY A 651 19.53 -18.30 -16.45
N LEU A 652 19.72 -18.95 -15.30
CA LEU A 652 19.63 -18.30 -14.00
C LEU A 652 20.80 -17.33 -13.79
N LYS A 653 20.48 -16.11 -13.37
CA LYS A 653 21.46 -15.01 -13.23
C LYS A 653 21.96 -14.80 -11.81
N GLY A 654 21.37 -15.49 -10.83
CA GLY A 654 21.76 -15.36 -9.43
C GLY A 654 20.88 -16.18 -8.49
N THR A 655 21.16 -16.04 -7.20
CA THR A 655 20.49 -16.73 -6.11
C THR A 655 19.82 -15.72 -5.15
N PRO A 656 18.68 -16.08 -4.52
CA PRO A 656 17.92 -17.31 -4.77
C PRO A 656 17.16 -17.23 -6.10
N SER A 657 17.03 -18.37 -6.78
CA SER A 657 16.13 -18.56 -7.92
C SER A 657 15.14 -19.67 -7.60
N VAL A 658 13.85 -19.41 -7.77
CA VAL A 658 12.77 -20.29 -7.30
C VAL A 658 11.94 -20.80 -8.46
N PHE A 659 11.55 -22.07 -8.39
CA PHE A 659 10.55 -22.66 -9.27
C PHE A 659 9.44 -23.31 -8.44
N ILE A 660 8.19 -23.19 -8.89
CA ILE A 660 7.03 -23.87 -8.31
C ILE A 660 6.37 -24.70 -9.41
N ASN A 661 6.34 -26.03 -9.23
CA ASN A 661 5.85 -26.99 -10.24
C ASN A 661 6.53 -26.82 -11.62
N GLY A 662 7.83 -26.50 -11.62
CA GLY A 662 8.63 -26.25 -12.81
C GLY A 662 8.46 -24.86 -13.43
N HIS A 663 7.53 -24.03 -12.96
CA HIS A 663 7.40 -22.65 -13.41
C HIS A 663 8.34 -21.74 -12.64
N ALA A 664 9.12 -20.90 -13.33
CA ALA A 664 9.98 -19.91 -12.69
C ALA A 664 9.11 -18.94 -11.90
N PHE A 665 9.40 -18.78 -10.61
CA PHE A 665 8.68 -17.92 -9.70
C PHE A 665 9.50 -16.65 -9.45
N SER A 666 9.03 -15.53 -10.00
CA SER A 666 9.73 -14.24 -9.96
C SER A 666 8.78 -13.14 -9.49
N PRO A 667 8.46 -13.10 -8.18
CA PRO A 667 7.49 -12.15 -7.67
C PRO A 667 7.97 -10.70 -7.79
N GLN A 668 7.07 -9.81 -8.22
CA GLN A 668 7.39 -8.41 -8.54
C GLN A 668 7.84 -7.59 -7.32
N LEU A 669 7.40 -7.95 -6.12
CA LEU A 669 7.79 -7.31 -4.85
C LEU A 669 8.82 -8.12 -4.06
N GLY A 670 9.50 -9.06 -4.72
CA GLY A 670 10.40 -9.99 -4.07
C GLY A 670 9.68 -11.13 -3.34
N PHE A 671 10.48 -12.07 -2.85
CA PHE A 671 9.97 -13.26 -2.19
C PHE A 671 9.37 -12.93 -0.81
N SER A 672 8.16 -13.41 -0.57
CA SER A 672 7.48 -13.33 0.72
C SER A 672 6.50 -14.48 0.88
N ALA A 673 6.16 -14.83 2.14
CA ALA A 673 5.15 -15.85 2.42
C ALA A 673 3.82 -15.59 1.68
N ASN A 674 3.41 -14.32 1.53
CA ASN A 674 2.18 -13.97 0.81
C ASN A 674 2.28 -14.24 -0.69
N THR A 675 3.40 -13.92 -1.33
CA THR A 675 3.60 -14.19 -2.76
C THR A 675 3.63 -15.69 -3.03
N PHE A 676 4.27 -16.49 -2.16
CA PHE A 676 4.25 -17.94 -2.27
C PHE A 676 2.86 -18.52 -2.05
N ARG A 677 2.17 -18.08 -0.99
CA ARG A 677 0.80 -18.51 -0.69
C ARG A 677 -0.13 -18.26 -1.86
N SER A 678 -0.05 -17.07 -2.47
CA SER A 678 -0.82 -16.73 -3.68
C SER A 678 -0.54 -17.72 -4.82
N ALA A 679 0.74 -17.94 -5.15
CA ALA A 679 1.11 -18.85 -6.24
C ALA A 679 0.64 -20.28 -5.98
N ILE A 680 0.86 -20.77 -4.76
CA ILE A 680 0.50 -22.12 -4.34
C ILE A 680 -1.01 -22.31 -4.40
N ARG A 681 -1.80 -21.42 -3.79
CA ARG A 681 -3.28 -21.53 -3.80
C ARG A 681 -3.83 -21.46 -5.21
N ARG A 682 -3.27 -20.63 -6.08
CA ARG A 682 -3.65 -20.56 -7.49
C ARG A 682 -3.38 -21.87 -8.23
N LEU A 683 -2.23 -22.51 -8.00
CA LEU A 683 -1.90 -23.81 -8.62
C LEU A 683 -2.82 -24.93 -8.11
N LEU A 684 -3.33 -24.82 -6.88
CA LEU A 684 -4.21 -25.83 -6.28
C LEU A 684 -5.66 -25.68 -6.66
N GLY A 685 -6.13 -24.45 -6.91
CA GLY A 685 -7.46 -24.19 -7.43
C GLY A 685 -7.60 -24.40 -8.93
N ALA A 686 -6.50 -24.65 -9.64
CA ALA A 686 -6.47 -24.97 -11.07
C ALA A 686 -6.40 -26.49 -11.36
N GLN A 687 -6.20 -27.30 -10.33
CA GLN A 687 -6.32 -28.77 -10.35
C GLN A 687 -7.74 -29.15 -9.98
#